data_AF-A0A6J2RMN3-F1
#
_entry.id   AF-A0A6J2RMN3-F1
#
_cell.length_a   1.000
_cell.length_b   1.000
_cell.length_c   1.000
_cell.angle_alpha   90.00
_cell.angle_beta   90.00
_cell.angle_gamma   90.00
#
_symmetry.space_group_name_H-M   'P 1'
#
loop_
_entity.id
_entity.type
_entity.pdbx_description
1 polymer ?
#
loop_
_entity_poly.entity_id
_entity_poly.type
_entity_poly.pdbx_seq_one_letter_code
_entity_poly.pdbx_strand_id
1 'polypeptide(L)'
;MPPSNMQHMEEEGEAGEEQTLLRCKCFEGLKELPHRVILDSMAVVANLCILGWDVTEPEEVEEEPNEKEKITVTESQTTQEEQEAERSTDEEADGNDEDAVKIYCKGDYRMNIFRTLTEFRDSSLLTDLSLSTEDGKSYHVHSPVLAAVSSHIRERLRRSNENRVDERKDTSVGVHRLTMSLGPEVDNVGLKAVVEFAYTGLISCLNKNTLHQIKAAAQILGAPRVQGLCKEEEERSAKTGGQKLKKSISAAEQMMISLQSIKLLWMDRVGCDVILEAFGGSLHVHRVILAVCSDYFRGMFTLGMRESRQPCVTLPFLLASELEVLIDCSYSGTLPLSWKHVFEITCTALQLQYQPALSLCLNFLHQEINPYSCLDVASFAEAYEMVQLLEAADDFVLLEFQKVACISKFEDLPAKKLLKYLNSSSLCVPSELVVFKAVAAWIQAKPKTRLKLSKKLMKTIHFPLMTSMEFKEVQSLSMWSDHNLTELYEAVLEDFSSNKTHCRIYLPKESLVLIGGDQISEDLGNRSISRELWFGNSLRNHKGVKKAIEWRKLGGMPEPERFKHEVAVLKGQLYVFGGKKYYGINDNLNSVYRYDPLQNSWDSLAEMQRNRCSFSVVVLDGKIYAIGGHCDTEYLESVERYCPTGNSWSFTWPLDLPLAGHVAKVLQGQIFVSGGLSSDYQYLASLFLYHPETGSTYLANMAKPRARHCMETLGECLYVAGGNTAEDDMSIVDLLSCEVYNPVADSWTAFPSLSVPHVGAGGAVLEGKFYVLGGYSQEDHSETKVVHRYDPTTQRWENMGMMPGPNNDIRASVLRLPPHLRL
;
A
#
# COMPACT_ATOMS: atom_id res chain seq x y z
N MET A 1 50.33 40.14 14.41
CA MET A 1 50.51 40.18 12.94
C MET A 1 49.70 39.04 12.32
N PRO A 2 49.19 39.17 11.09
CA PRO A 2 48.56 38.09 10.32
C PRO A 2 49.63 37.31 9.51
N PRO A 3 49.26 36.32 8.65
CA PRO A 3 48.43 35.14 8.94
C PRO A 3 48.98 33.81 8.33
N SER A 4 48.51 32.65 8.82
CA SER A 4 48.58 31.33 8.14
C SER A 4 47.67 30.33 8.87
N ASN A 5 46.70 29.61 8.29
CA ASN A 5 46.62 28.69 7.12
C ASN A 5 47.03 27.22 7.41
N MET A 6 46.00 26.35 7.45
CA MET A 6 45.93 24.89 7.24
C MET A 6 44.47 24.49 7.59
N GLN A 7 43.62 23.83 6.79
CA GLN A 7 43.73 23.23 5.46
C GLN A 7 44.78 22.11 5.32
N HIS A 8 44.46 20.87 5.68
CA HIS A 8 43.81 19.85 4.82
C HIS A 8 43.48 18.59 5.66
N MET A 9 42.28 18.03 5.52
CA MET A 9 41.91 16.64 5.88
C MET A 9 40.46 16.36 5.43
N GLU A 10 40.18 16.39 4.12
CA GLU A 10 38.85 16.05 3.58
C GLU A 10 38.90 15.57 2.10
N GLU A 11 39.90 14.76 1.75
CA GLU A 11 40.11 14.22 0.38
C GLU A 11 40.04 12.68 0.35
N GLU A 12 38.86 12.12 0.63
CA GLU A 12 38.49 10.76 0.17
C GLU A 12 36.97 10.58 -0.09
N GLY A 13 36.17 11.65 0.02
CA GLY A 13 34.71 11.63 -0.19
C GLY A 13 34.20 12.21 -1.52
N GLU A 14 34.86 13.25 -2.05
CA GLU A 14 34.29 14.07 -3.14
C GLU A 14 34.08 13.32 -4.47
N ALA A 15 34.83 12.24 -4.73
CA ALA A 15 34.71 11.46 -5.97
C ALA A 15 33.31 10.82 -6.17
N GLY A 16 32.59 10.52 -5.08
CA GLY A 16 31.20 10.04 -5.14
C GLY A 16 30.17 11.17 -5.27
N GLU A 17 30.44 12.30 -4.63
CA GLU A 17 29.54 13.47 -4.67
C GLU A 17 29.61 14.19 -6.01
N GLU A 18 30.79 14.32 -6.64
CA GLU A 18 30.92 14.91 -7.98
C GLU A 18 30.12 14.14 -9.04
N GLN A 19 30.17 12.80 -9.06
CA GLN A 19 29.37 12.03 -10.03
C GLN A 19 27.86 12.18 -9.79
N THR A 20 27.44 12.26 -8.53
CA THR A 20 26.05 12.52 -8.14
C THR A 20 25.63 13.93 -8.58
N LEU A 21 26.50 14.93 -8.39
CA LEU A 21 26.28 16.32 -8.77
C LEU A 21 26.28 16.50 -10.31
N LEU A 22 27.08 15.73 -11.05
CA LEU A 22 27.06 15.66 -12.51
C LEU A 22 25.75 15.03 -13.03
N ARG A 23 25.30 13.90 -12.46
CA ARG A 23 23.98 13.31 -12.76
C ARG A 23 22.86 14.33 -12.49
N CYS A 24 22.90 15.06 -11.38
CA CYS A 24 21.92 16.12 -11.06
C CYS A 24 21.99 17.33 -12.02
N LYS A 25 23.19 17.76 -12.45
CA LYS A 25 23.33 18.86 -13.44
C LYS A 25 22.74 18.48 -14.81
N CYS A 26 22.75 17.21 -15.21
CA CYS A 26 22.04 16.74 -16.41
C CYS A 26 20.50 16.94 -16.32
N PHE A 27 19.89 16.87 -15.13
CA PHE A 27 18.46 17.16 -14.94
C PHE A 27 18.08 18.64 -15.07
N GLU A 28 19.04 19.57 -14.96
CA GLU A 28 18.82 20.98 -15.28
C GLU A 28 18.91 21.23 -16.80
N GLY A 29 19.89 20.60 -17.48
CA GLY A 29 20.12 20.78 -18.92
C GLY A 29 18.97 20.29 -19.82
N LEU A 30 18.15 19.35 -19.35
CA LEU A 30 16.99 18.84 -20.10
C LEU A 30 15.82 19.84 -20.24
N LYS A 31 15.87 21.00 -19.57
CA LYS A 31 14.76 21.98 -19.53
C LYS A 31 14.63 22.86 -20.78
N GLU A 32 15.57 22.83 -21.73
CA GLU A 32 15.58 23.72 -22.92
C GLU A 32 15.29 23.04 -24.27
N LEU A 33 14.93 21.75 -24.30
CA LEU A 33 14.58 21.05 -25.56
C LEU A 33 13.05 20.93 -25.77
N PRO A 34 12.54 21.10 -27.00
CA PRO A 34 11.10 21.12 -27.26
C PRO A 34 10.45 19.72 -27.15
N HIS A 35 9.22 19.71 -26.62
CA HIS A 35 8.35 18.58 -26.21
C HIS A 35 8.06 17.43 -27.22
N ARG A 36 8.80 17.29 -28.33
CA ARG A 36 8.49 16.31 -29.39
C ARG A 36 9.66 15.45 -29.87
N VAL A 37 10.73 15.37 -29.08
CA VAL A 37 12.00 14.70 -29.44
C VAL A 37 12.35 13.54 -28.50
N ILE A 38 11.76 13.48 -27.30
CA ILE A 38 12.19 12.58 -26.22
C ILE A 38 11.95 11.08 -26.54
N LEU A 39 10.79 10.72 -27.12
CA LEU A 39 10.45 9.31 -27.39
C LEU A 39 11.20 8.71 -28.59
N ASP A 40 11.39 9.45 -29.69
CA ASP A 40 12.10 8.94 -30.88
C ASP A 40 13.63 8.90 -30.70
N SER A 41 14.20 9.68 -29.77
CA SER A 41 15.67 9.83 -29.65
C SER A 41 16.37 8.68 -28.93
N MET A 42 15.68 7.95 -28.04
CA MET A 42 16.34 6.87 -27.27
C MET A 42 16.82 5.70 -28.16
N ALA A 43 16.20 5.50 -29.33
CA ALA A 43 16.65 4.52 -30.33
C ALA A 43 17.86 5.01 -31.18
N VAL A 44 18.13 6.32 -31.21
CA VAL A 44 19.15 6.94 -32.05
C VAL A 44 20.46 7.14 -31.28
N VAL A 45 20.40 7.57 -30.01
CA VAL A 45 21.60 7.77 -29.17
C VAL A 45 22.38 6.45 -29.00
N ALA A 46 21.69 5.32 -28.88
CA ALA A 46 22.29 3.99 -28.79
C ALA A 46 23.11 3.57 -30.04
N ASN A 47 22.90 4.20 -31.21
CA ASN A 47 23.57 3.89 -32.47
C ASN A 47 24.74 4.83 -32.82
N LEU A 48 24.96 5.91 -32.08
CA LEU A 48 25.97 6.93 -32.41
C LEU A 48 27.26 6.88 -31.58
N CYS A 49 27.33 6.06 -30.53
CA CYS A 49 28.57 5.80 -29.79
C CYS A 49 29.52 4.80 -30.48
N ILE A 50 29.22 4.39 -31.72
CA ILE A 50 30.10 3.52 -32.54
C ILE A 50 30.77 4.37 -33.63
N LEU A 51 31.82 5.10 -33.27
CA LEU A 51 32.93 5.60 -34.09
C LEU A 51 33.82 6.48 -33.19
N GLY A 52 34.95 5.96 -32.71
CA GLY A 52 35.78 6.60 -31.69
C GLY A 52 36.91 7.51 -32.21
N TRP A 53 37.53 8.24 -31.28
CA TRP A 53 38.78 8.99 -31.45
C TRP A 53 39.67 8.83 -30.20
N ASP A 54 40.98 8.67 -30.40
CA ASP A 54 42.01 8.67 -29.35
C ASP A 54 42.48 10.09 -29.00
N VAL A 55 42.73 10.37 -27.71
CA VAL A 55 43.64 11.44 -27.25
C VAL A 55 44.41 10.96 -25.99
N THR A 56 45.64 11.42 -25.82
CA THR A 56 46.70 10.89 -24.94
C THR A 56 46.74 11.41 -23.49
N GLU A 57 47.45 10.68 -22.63
CA GLU A 57 48.06 11.09 -21.33
C GLU A 57 49.11 12.24 -21.52
N PRO A 58 49.65 12.94 -20.49
CA PRO A 58 50.39 12.44 -19.29
C PRO A 58 49.90 13.10 -17.95
N GLU A 59 50.57 13.18 -16.79
CA GLU A 59 51.95 12.89 -16.28
C GLU A 59 51.94 12.69 -14.73
N GLU A 60 53.04 12.30 -14.08
CA GLU A 60 53.16 12.03 -12.61
C GLU A 60 53.94 13.13 -11.83
N VAL A 61 53.71 13.30 -10.51
CA VAL A 61 54.64 13.93 -9.51
C VAL A 61 54.48 13.28 -8.12
N GLU A 62 55.54 13.28 -7.29
CA GLU A 62 55.79 12.43 -6.11
C GLU A 62 55.39 13.02 -4.71
N GLU A 63 55.33 12.16 -3.67
CA GLU A 63 55.25 12.50 -2.23
C GLU A 63 56.65 12.58 -1.55
N GLU A 64 56.81 13.26 -0.39
CA GLU A 64 57.63 12.81 0.77
C GLU A 64 57.41 13.67 2.08
N PRO A 65 57.93 13.35 3.30
CA PRO A 65 57.04 12.87 4.39
C PRO A 65 57.30 13.44 5.83
N ASN A 66 56.72 12.78 6.86
CA ASN A 66 57.04 12.83 8.32
C ASN A 66 56.60 14.11 9.12
N GLU A 67 56.40 14.11 10.45
CA GLU A 67 56.57 13.09 11.52
C GLU A 67 55.64 13.32 12.76
N LYS A 68 55.39 12.25 13.55
CA LYS A 68 55.24 12.10 15.05
C LYS A 68 54.96 13.36 15.95
N GLU A 69 54.25 13.31 17.11
CA GLU A 69 54.14 12.24 18.12
C GLU A 69 53.02 12.41 19.22
N LYS A 70 52.40 11.29 19.67
CA LYS A 70 51.90 10.87 21.03
C LYS A 70 51.09 11.77 22.02
N ILE A 71 49.96 11.18 22.48
CA ILE A 71 49.53 10.87 23.90
C ILE A 71 49.30 12.08 24.88
N THR A 72 48.16 12.24 25.56
CA THR A 72 47.78 11.52 26.81
C THR A 72 46.27 11.67 27.16
N VAL A 73 45.71 10.73 27.93
CA VAL A 73 44.34 10.76 28.51
C VAL A 73 44.40 10.86 30.04
N THR A 74 43.49 11.62 30.66
CA THR A 74 43.18 11.53 32.11
C THR A 74 41.70 11.80 32.37
N GLU A 75 41.04 10.89 33.10
CA GLU A 75 39.68 11.07 33.65
C GLU A 75 39.73 11.76 35.03
N SER A 76 38.60 12.34 35.46
CA SER A 76 38.34 12.62 36.87
C SER A 76 36.83 12.72 37.17
N GLN A 77 36.35 11.93 38.13
CA GLN A 77 34.98 11.97 38.67
C GLN A 77 34.91 12.87 39.92
N THR A 78 33.78 13.56 40.16
CA THR A 78 33.34 13.94 41.52
C THR A 78 31.81 14.14 41.60
N THR A 79 31.26 14.16 42.82
CA THR A 79 29.88 13.79 43.15
C THR A 79 28.94 14.93 43.61
N GLN A 80 27.63 14.63 43.53
CA GLN A 80 26.53 14.98 44.45
C GLN A 80 25.71 16.31 44.37
N GLU A 81 24.38 16.08 44.36
CA GLU A 81 23.28 16.71 45.14
C GLU A 81 22.51 17.97 44.65
N GLU A 82 21.23 17.71 44.33
CA GLU A 82 19.97 18.46 44.54
C GLU A 82 19.88 20.00 44.35
N GLN A 83 19.00 20.45 43.44
CA GLN A 83 17.63 20.94 43.79
C GLN A 83 16.77 21.30 42.55
N GLU A 84 15.49 21.60 42.78
CA GLU A 84 14.42 21.73 41.77
C GLU A 84 14.43 23.07 40.99
N ALA A 85 14.11 23.03 39.68
CA ALA A 85 13.48 24.15 38.94
C ALA A 85 12.85 23.66 37.62
N GLU A 86 11.71 24.25 37.24
CA GLU A 86 10.97 23.90 36.02
C GLU A 86 11.69 24.37 34.73
N ARG A 87 11.91 23.43 33.79
CA ARG A 87 11.95 23.68 32.32
C ARG A 87 12.08 22.36 31.56
N SER A 88 10.97 21.80 31.10
CA SER A 88 10.98 20.83 30.02
C SER A 88 11.31 21.55 28.71
N THR A 89 12.53 21.41 28.22
CA THR A 89 12.86 21.68 26.81
C THR A 89 12.46 20.46 25.99
N ASP A 90 11.61 20.68 24.99
CA ASP A 90 11.20 19.64 24.04
C ASP A 90 12.36 19.32 23.08
N GLU A 91 13.32 18.52 23.55
CA GLU A 91 14.15 17.72 22.65
C GLU A 91 13.33 16.48 22.24
N GLU A 92 12.47 16.67 21.24
CA GLU A 92 11.84 15.53 20.56
C GLU A 92 12.94 14.62 20.02
N ALA A 93 12.91 13.35 20.43
CA ALA A 93 13.85 12.36 19.94
C ALA A 93 13.51 12.03 18.49
N ASP A 94 14.14 12.75 17.55
CA ASP A 94 14.03 12.56 16.10
C ASP A 94 14.71 11.24 15.68
N GLY A 95 14.05 10.13 16.06
CA GLY A 95 14.43 8.77 15.75
C GLY A 95 14.19 8.51 14.26
N ASN A 96 15.19 8.84 13.45
CA ASN A 96 15.15 8.80 12.00
C ASN A 96 14.93 7.37 11.42
N ASP A 97 13.67 6.97 11.37
CA ASP A 97 13.19 5.69 10.80
C ASP A 97 12.99 5.78 9.26
N GLU A 98 13.29 6.94 8.64
CA GLU A 98 13.03 7.17 7.21
C GLU A 98 13.92 6.34 6.26
N ASP A 99 15.08 5.90 6.74
CA ASP A 99 16.06 5.13 5.95
C ASP A 99 15.93 3.60 6.12
N ALA A 100 14.89 3.13 6.83
CA ALA A 100 14.65 1.71 7.09
C ALA A 100 14.44 0.91 5.78
N VAL A 101 15.37 -0.01 5.48
CA VAL A 101 15.32 -0.85 4.26
C VAL A 101 14.21 -1.90 4.40
N LYS A 102 13.09 -1.66 3.70
CA LYS A 102 11.91 -2.54 3.68
C LYS A 102 11.99 -3.52 2.50
N ILE A 103 11.65 -4.79 2.72
CA ILE A 103 11.68 -5.84 1.68
C ILE A 103 10.29 -6.01 1.06
N TYR A 104 10.13 -5.61 -0.20
CA TYR A 104 8.87 -5.72 -0.94
C TYR A 104 8.80 -7.02 -1.73
N CYS A 105 7.61 -7.62 -1.80
CA CYS A 105 7.35 -8.86 -2.53
C CYS A 105 5.93 -8.84 -3.11
N LYS A 106 5.75 -9.42 -4.29
CA LYS A 106 4.44 -9.54 -4.95
C LYS A 106 3.96 -10.99 -4.88
N GLY A 107 2.89 -11.26 -4.13
CA GLY A 107 2.46 -12.62 -3.77
C GLY A 107 2.18 -13.58 -4.94
N ASP A 108 1.77 -13.02 -6.09
CA ASP A 108 1.53 -13.70 -7.36
C ASP A 108 2.76 -13.79 -8.28
N TYR A 109 3.89 -13.15 -7.95
CA TYR A 109 5.13 -13.15 -8.75
C TYR A 109 5.55 -14.56 -9.17
N ARG A 110 5.60 -15.49 -8.21
CA ARG A 110 5.93 -16.91 -8.41
C ARG A 110 5.04 -17.61 -9.45
N MET A 111 3.77 -17.24 -9.56
CA MET A 111 2.87 -17.79 -10.59
C MET A 111 3.12 -17.13 -11.95
N ASN A 112 3.42 -15.83 -11.97
CA ASN A 112 3.70 -15.10 -13.20
C ASN A 112 5.02 -15.56 -13.85
N ILE A 113 6.12 -15.68 -13.10
CA ILE A 113 7.42 -16.14 -13.65
C ILE A 113 7.31 -17.56 -14.22
N PHE A 114 6.65 -18.49 -13.51
CA PHE A 114 6.47 -19.86 -14.00
C PHE A 114 5.52 -19.97 -15.20
N ARG A 115 4.51 -19.08 -15.31
CA ARG A 115 3.68 -18.96 -16.52
C ARG A 115 4.53 -18.51 -17.72
N THR A 116 5.30 -17.42 -17.58
CA THR A 116 6.14 -16.94 -18.69
C THR A 116 7.25 -17.94 -19.07
N LEU A 117 7.85 -18.64 -18.09
CA LEU A 117 8.76 -19.76 -18.37
C LEU A 117 8.10 -20.88 -19.18
N THR A 118 6.82 -21.16 -18.91
CA THR A 118 6.02 -22.14 -19.66
C THR A 118 5.80 -21.67 -21.11
N GLU A 119 5.42 -20.42 -21.30
CA GLU A 119 5.26 -19.79 -22.62
C GLU A 119 6.57 -19.81 -23.43
N PHE A 120 7.72 -19.55 -22.78
CA PHE A 120 9.04 -19.65 -23.40
C PHE A 120 9.37 -21.09 -23.81
N ARG A 121 9.13 -22.08 -22.93
CA ARG A 121 9.36 -23.50 -23.22
C ARG A 121 8.53 -23.97 -24.41
N ASP A 122 7.25 -23.63 -24.42
CA ASP A 122 6.31 -24.07 -25.47
C ASP A 122 6.59 -23.36 -26.80
N SER A 123 7.18 -22.16 -26.75
CA SER A 123 7.77 -21.46 -27.91
C SER A 123 9.21 -21.91 -28.25
N SER A 124 9.76 -22.89 -27.53
CA SER A 124 11.18 -23.35 -27.58
C SER A 124 12.25 -22.27 -27.33
N LEU A 125 11.88 -21.07 -26.86
CA LEU A 125 12.78 -19.95 -26.61
C LEU A 125 13.78 -20.26 -25.49
N LEU A 126 15.06 -20.04 -25.76
CA LEU A 126 16.19 -20.24 -24.85
C LEU A 126 16.27 -21.66 -24.23
N THR A 127 15.71 -22.68 -24.91
CA THR A 127 15.73 -24.07 -24.42
C THR A 127 17.07 -24.77 -24.66
N ASP A 128 17.88 -24.81 -23.62
CA ASP A 128 19.25 -25.33 -23.59
C ASP A 128 19.35 -26.84 -23.36
N LEU A 129 18.33 -27.47 -22.76
CA LEU A 129 18.29 -28.91 -22.48
C LEU A 129 17.26 -29.63 -23.35
N SER A 130 17.67 -30.76 -23.93
CA SER A 130 16.82 -31.64 -24.75
C SER A 130 16.84 -33.06 -24.18
N LEU A 131 15.68 -33.53 -23.74
CA LEU A 131 15.48 -34.88 -23.23
C LEU A 131 14.83 -35.73 -24.33
N SER A 132 15.26 -36.97 -24.52
CA SER A 132 14.62 -37.91 -25.45
C SER A 132 14.36 -39.26 -24.82
N THR A 133 13.25 -39.88 -25.22
CA THR A 133 12.82 -41.23 -24.82
C THR A 133 12.92 -42.20 -26.00
N GLU A 134 13.07 -43.50 -25.72
CA GLU A 134 13.22 -44.52 -26.78
C GLU A 134 11.98 -44.65 -27.69
N ASP A 135 10.81 -44.14 -27.27
CA ASP A 135 9.61 -43.99 -28.13
C ASP A 135 9.72 -42.87 -29.19
N GLY A 136 10.90 -42.27 -29.34
CA GLY A 136 11.25 -41.33 -30.40
C GLY A 136 10.82 -39.89 -30.14
N LYS A 137 10.32 -39.57 -28.94
CA LYS A 137 9.88 -38.22 -28.59
C LYS A 137 10.96 -37.44 -27.86
N SER A 138 10.94 -36.12 -28.05
CA SER A 138 11.89 -35.19 -27.46
C SER A 138 11.20 -33.99 -26.80
N TYR A 139 11.68 -33.60 -25.62
CA TYR A 139 11.23 -32.44 -24.87
C TYR A 139 12.36 -31.42 -24.78
N HIS A 140 12.12 -30.20 -25.26
CA HIS A 140 13.01 -29.06 -25.08
C HIS A 140 12.58 -28.29 -23.82
N VAL A 141 13.52 -28.06 -22.90
CA VAL A 141 13.29 -27.46 -21.58
C VAL A 141 14.45 -26.55 -21.19
N HIS A 142 14.24 -25.78 -20.13
CA HIS A 142 15.28 -24.96 -19.50
C HIS A 142 15.97 -25.76 -18.40
N SER A 143 17.28 -25.95 -18.48
CA SER A 143 18.04 -26.73 -17.50
C SER A 143 17.94 -26.23 -16.05
N PRO A 144 17.93 -24.92 -15.71
CA PRO A 144 17.74 -24.50 -14.32
C PRO A 144 16.36 -24.87 -13.77
N VAL A 145 15.31 -24.77 -14.59
CA VAL A 145 13.93 -25.12 -14.21
C VAL A 145 13.81 -26.61 -13.92
N LEU A 146 14.46 -27.48 -14.71
CA LEU A 146 14.43 -28.91 -14.44
C LEU A 146 15.38 -29.30 -13.28
N ALA A 147 16.54 -28.66 -13.14
CA ALA A 147 17.44 -28.84 -12.00
C ALA A 147 16.83 -28.42 -10.65
N ALA A 148 15.78 -27.58 -10.66
CA ALA A 148 14.96 -27.25 -9.49
C ALA A 148 14.08 -28.41 -8.98
N VAL A 149 13.83 -29.43 -9.81
CA VAL A 149 13.12 -30.66 -9.41
C VAL A 149 13.97 -31.92 -9.46
N SER A 150 15.00 -31.97 -10.32
CA SER A 150 15.86 -33.14 -10.58
C SER A 150 17.25 -33.00 -9.97
N SER A 151 17.66 -33.98 -9.15
CA SER A 151 19.03 -34.09 -8.66
C SER A 151 20.03 -34.46 -9.77
N HIS A 152 19.65 -35.34 -10.71
CA HIS A 152 20.53 -35.80 -11.78
C HIS A 152 20.87 -34.69 -12.79
N ILE A 153 19.93 -33.81 -13.13
CA ILE A 153 20.21 -32.64 -13.98
C ILE A 153 21.09 -31.63 -13.23
N ARG A 154 20.82 -31.37 -11.94
CA ARG A 154 21.64 -30.49 -11.09
C ARG A 154 23.10 -30.95 -11.01
N GLU A 155 23.31 -32.24 -10.77
CA GLU A 155 24.63 -32.86 -10.71
C GLU A 155 25.36 -32.80 -12.08
N ARG A 156 24.63 -33.04 -13.18
CA ARG A 156 25.18 -32.93 -14.53
C ARG A 156 25.57 -31.49 -14.90
N LEU A 157 24.83 -30.48 -14.44
CA LEU A 157 25.19 -29.08 -14.61
C LEU A 157 26.44 -28.70 -13.80
N ARG A 158 26.58 -29.18 -12.55
CA ARG A 158 27.80 -28.96 -11.73
C ARG A 158 29.05 -29.48 -12.43
N ARG A 159 29.05 -30.74 -12.88
CA ARG A 159 30.17 -31.33 -13.65
C ARG A 159 30.43 -30.62 -14.98
N SER A 160 29.38 -30.11 -15.63
CA SER A 160 29.54 -29.32 -16.86
C SER A 160 30.12 -27.92 -16.61
N ASN A 161 30.03 -27.38 -15.39
CA ASN A 161 30.70 -26.14 -15.00
C ASN A 161 32.17 -26.37 -14.67
N GLU A 162 32.49 -27.44 -13.93
CA GLU A 162 33.87 -27.81 -13.55
C GLU A 162 34.77 -27.92 -14.80
N ASN A 163 34.33 -28.67 -15.81
CA ASN A 163 35.07 -28.84 -17.07
C ASN A 163 35.31 -27.51 -17.84
N ARG A 164 34.44 -26.50 -17.67
CA ARG A 164 34.57 -25.19 -18.35
C ARG A 164 35.61 -24.28 -17.70
N VAL A 165 36.17 -24.63 -16.53
CA VAL A 165 37.20 -23.82 -15.87
C VAL A 165 38.57 -23.99 -16.55
N ASP A 166 38.87 -25.19 -17.07
CA ASP A 166 40.13 -25.49 -17.76
C ASP A 166 40.18 -24.99 -19.22
N GLU A 167 39.05 -24.92 -19.92
CA GLU A 167 38.97 -24.59 -21.36
C GLU A 167 39.14 -23.08 -21.70
N ARG A 168 39.72 -22.27 -20.80
CA ARG A 168 39.87 -20.80 -20.90
C ARG A 168 40.89 -20.31 -21.96
N LYS A 169 40.96 -20.94 -23.14
CA LYS A 169 41.88 -20.52 -24.23
C LYS A 169 41.32 -20.45 -25.65
N ASP A 170 40.18 -21.06 -25.96
CA ASP A 170 39.60 -21.00 -27.32
C ASP A 170 38.30 -20.18 -27.38
N THR A 171 38.30 -19.14 -28.21
CA THR A 171 37.26 -18.11 -28.28
C THR A 171 36.07 -18.46 -29.19
N SER A 172 35.84 -19.74 -29.46
CA SER A 172 34.81 -20.22 -30.41
C SER A 172 33.93 -21.34 -29.88
N VAL A 173 33.31 -21.15 -28.71
CA VAL A 173 32.33 -22.08 -28.13
C VAL A 173 30.92 -21.47 -28.22
N GLY A 174 30.10 -22.00 -29.12
CA GLY A 174 28.68 -21.64 -29.23
C GLY A 174 27.82 -22.22 -28.10
N VAL A 175 26.57 -21.77 -27.98
CA VAL A 175 25.64 -22.22 -26.93
C VAL A 175 25.42 -23.75 -27.00
N HIS A 176 26.10 -24.49 -26.13
CA HIS A 176 26.04 -25.94 -26.09
C HIS A 176 24.68 -26.43 -25.57
N ARG A 177 23.84 -26.91 -26.50
CA ARG A 177 22.57 -27.56 -26.17
C ARG A 177 22.83 -28.95 -25.59
N LEU A 178 22.49 -29.15 -24.32
CA LEU A 178 22.64 -30.41 -23.60
C LEU A 178 21.62 -31.44 -24.11
N THR A 179 22.07 -32.65 -24.43
CA THR A 179 21.20 -33.77 -24.81
C THR A 179 21.26 -34.91 -23.79
N MET A 180 20.11 -35.53 -23.51
CA MET A 180 19.99 -36.69 -22.63
C MET A 180 18.97 -37.68 -23.19
N SER A 181 19.46 -38.81 -23.71
CA SER A 181 18.65 -40.00 -23.92
C SER A 181 18.36 -40.67 -22.58
N LEU A 182 17.08 -40.88 -22.28
CA LEU A 182 16.62 -41.65 -21.13
C LEU A 182 16.39 -43.10 -21.55
N GLY A 183 16.68 -44.05 -20.65
CA GLY A 183 16.56 -45.48 -20.94
C GLY A 183 15.10 -45.97 -21.02
N PRO A 184 14.88 -47.27 -21.33
CA PRO A 184 13.56 -47.85 -21.64
C PRO A 184 12.56 -47.78 -20.48
N GLU A 185 13.03 -47.54 -19.25
CA GLU A 185 12.20 -47.36 -18.06
C GLU A 185 11.44 -46.03 -18.02
N VAL A 186 11.83 -45.05 -18.85
CA VAL A 186 11.18 -43.73 -18.92
C VAL A 186 10.40 -43.59 -20.22
N ASP A 187 9.09 -43.71 -20.13
CA ASP A 187 8.20 -43.38 -21.24
C ASP A 187 7.84 -41.89 -21.28
N ASN A 188 7.25 -41.49 -22.41
CA ASN A 188 6.76 -40.13 -22.66
C ASN A 188 5.70 -39.63 -21.66
N VAL A 189 4.88 -40.50 -21.06
CA VAL A 189 3.87 -40.08 -20.06
C VAL A 189 4.55 -39.70 -18.76
N GLY A 190 5.47 -40.54 -18.28
CA GLY A 190 6.28 -40.27 -17.11
C GLY A 190 7.18 -39.04 -17.29
N LEU A 191 7.85 -38.93 -18.44
CA LEU A 191 8.67 -37.75 -18.75
C LEU A 191 7.83 -36.47 -18.80
N LYS A 192 6.69 -36.48 -19.50
CA LYS A 192 5.77 -35.33 -19.56
C LYS A 192 5.33 -34.91 -18.17
N ALA A 193 5.01 -35.84 -17.28
CA ALA A 193 4.59 -35.52 -15.91
C ALA A 193 5.68 -34.80 -15.09
N VAL A 194 6.95 -35.21 -15.22
CA VAL A 194 8.07 -34.53 -14.52
C VAL A 194 8.33 -33.13 -15.12
N VAL A 195 8.24 -32.99 -16.44
CA VAL A 195 8.37 -31.68 -17.12
C VAL A 195 7.18 -30.77 -16.83
N GLU A 196 5.96 -31.29 -16.73
CA GLU A 196 4.77 -30.55 -16.30
C GLU A 196 4.98 -30.00 -14.89
N PHE A 197 5.31 -30.87 -13.93
CA PHE A 197 5.55 -30.51 -12.54
C PHE A 197 6.64 -29.45 -12.35
N ALA A 198 7.72 -29.51 -13.14
CA ALA A 198 8.82 -28.55 -13.09
C ALA A 198 8.37 -27.10 -13.39
N TYR A 199 7.33 -26.93 -14.21
CA TYR A 199 6.81 -25.62 -14.63
C TYR A 199 5.48 -25.23 -13.95
N THR A 200 4.63 -26.19 -13.56
CA THR A 200 3.28 -25.92 -13.02
C THR A 200 3.11 -26.24 -11.54
N GLY A 201 4.05 -26.98 -10.93
CA GLY A 201 3.88 -27.55 -9.59
C GLY A 201 2.78 -28.62 -9.49
N LEU A 202 2.20 -29.07 -10.63
CA LEU A 202 1.10 -30.01 -10.73
C LEU A 202 1.41 -31.15 -11.71
N ILE A 203 0.63 -32.23 -11.63
CA ILE A 203 0.69 -33.36 -12.56
C ILE A 203 -0.75 -33.74 -12.91
N SER A 204 -1.29 -33.12 -13.95
CA SER A 204 -2.70 -33.27 -14.37
C SER A 204 -3.04 -34.71 -14.78
N CYS A 205 -2.04 -35.50 -15.14
CA CYS A 205 -2.20 -36.90 -15.55
C CYS A 205 -2.01 -37.93 -14.41
N LEU A 206 -1.72 -37.54 -13.17
CA LEU A 206 -1.44 -38.48 -12.07
C LEU A 206 -2.72 -39.22 -11.62
N ASN A 207 -2.76 -40.53 -11.85
CA ASN A 207 -3.84 -41.42 -11.42
C ASN A 207 -3.34 -42.89 -11.38
N LYS A 208 -4.18 -43.83 -10.94
CA LYS A 208 -3.83 -45.26 -10.79
C LYS A 208 -3.21 -45.91 -12.04
N ASN A 209 -3.56 -45.46 -13.25
CA ASN A 209 -3.08 -46.05 -14.50
C ASN A 209 -1.71 -45.51 -14.92
N THR A 210 -1.41 -44.23 -14.61
CA THR A 210 -0.18 -43.53 -15.01
C THR A 210 0.90 -43.54 -13.93
N LEU A 211 0.50 -43.78 -12.68
CA LEU A 211 1.35 -43.80 -11.48
C LEU A 211 2.71 -44.49 -11.67
N HIS A 212 2.74 -45.70 -12.23
CA HIS A 212 4.00 -46.46 -12.43
C HIS A 212 4.95 -45.77 -13.42
N GLN A 213 4.41 -45.19 -14.49
CA GLN A 213 5.16 -44.47 -15.54
C GLN A 213 5.81 -43.21 -14.94
N ILE A 214 5.02 -42.44 -14.17
CA ILE A 214 5.45 -41.22 -13.51
C ILE A 214 6.49 -41.52 -12.42
N LYS A 215 6.30 -42.61 -11.66
CA LYS A 215 7.22 -43.06 -10.60
C LYS A 215 8.58 -43.49 -11.15
N ALA A 216 8.61 -44.26 -12.24
CA ALA A 216 9.85 -44.65 -12.92
C ALA A 216 10.62 -43.43 -13.47
N ALA A 217 9.93 -42.54 -14.20
CA ALA A 217 10.51 -41.28 -14.67
C ALA A 217 11.08 -40.42 -13.53
N ALA A 218 10.35 -40.32 -12.41
CA ALA A 218 10.78 -39.58 -11.23
C ALA A 218 11.91 -40.27 -10.44
N GLN A 219 12.11 -41.58 -10.60
CA GLN A 219 13.28 -42.29 -10.06
C GLN A 219 14.52 -42.03 -10.92
N ILE A 220 14.44 -42.27 -12.24
CA ILE A 220 15.55 -42.05 -13.18
C ILE A 220 15.99 -40.58 -13.24
N LEU A 221 15.05 -39.63 -13.25
CA LEU A 221 15.39 -38.20 -13.18
C LEU A 221 15.75 -37.74 -11.75
N GLY A 222 15.57 -38.57 -10.72
CA GLY A 222 15.82 -38.18 -9.32
C GLY A 222 14.99 -36.97 -8.91
N ALA A 223 13.67 -37.06 -9.08
CA ALA A 223 12.72 -36.00 -8.79
C ALA A 223 11.93 -36.31 -7.48
N PRO A 224 12.51 -36.08 -6.28
CA PRO A 224 11.95 -36.55 -5.02
C PRO A 224 10.57 -35.97 -4.70
N ARG A 225 10.27 -34.75 -5.16
CA ARG A 225 8.95 -34.12 -4.98
C ARG A 225 7.85 -34.82 -5.79
N VAL A 226 8.17 -35.25 -7.02
CA VAL A 226 7.27 -36.08 -7.85
C VAL A 226 7.09 -37.48 -7.24
N GLN A 227 8.18 -38.10 -6.74
CA GLN A 227 8.08 -39.37 -6.02
C GLN A 227 7.21 -39.26 -4.76
N GLY A 228 7.23 -38.11 -4.07
CA GLY A 228 6.34 -37.82 -2.95
C GLY A 228 4.87 -37.85 -3.35
N LEU A 229 4.49 -37.10 -4.40
CA LEU A 229 3.12 -37.10 -4.94
C LEU A 229 2.66 -38.50 -5.39
N CYS A 230 3.55 -39.30 -5.98
CA CYS A 230 3.25 -40.69 -6.34
C CYS A 230 2.93 -41.55 -5.09
N LYS A 231 3.67 -41.39 -3.99
CA LYS A 231 3.40 -42.09 -2.72
C LYS A 231 2.10 -41.64 -2.07
N GLU A 232 1.78 -40.35 -2.13
CA GLU A 232 0.49 -39.82 -1.63
C GLU A 232 -0.70 -40.40 -2.40
N GLU A 233 -0.59 -40.56 -3.72
CA GLU A 233 -1.64 -41.18 -4.54
C GLU A 233 -1.70 -42.71 -4.35
N GLU A 234 -0.58 -43.37 -4.08
CA GLU A 234 -0.55 -44.79 -3.64
C GLU A 234 -1.29 -45.00 -2.33
N GLU A 235 -1.01 -44.18 -1.31
CA GLU A 235 -1.70 -44.25 -0.02
C GLU A 235 -3.19 -43.92 -0.13
N ARG A 236 -3.54 -42.90 -0.92
CA ARG A 236 -4.95 -42.53 -1.23
C ARG A 236 -5.67 -43.67 -1.93
N SER A 237 -4.99 -44.34 -2.87
CA SER A 237 -5.52 -45.47 -3.62
C SER A 237 -5.80 -46.72 -2.77
N ALA A 238 -5.17 -46.83 -1.59
CA ALA A 238 -5.26 -47.97 -0.67
C ALA A 238 -6.17 -47.74 0.54
N LYS A 239 -6.59 -46.50 0.82
CA LYS A 239 -7.36 -46.13 2.04
C LYS A 239 -8.80 -45.73 1.71
N THR A 240 -9.72 -46.69 1.74
CA THR A 240 -11.18 -46.47 1.50
C THR A 240 -11.96 -45.92 2.70
N GLY A 241 -11.31 -45.60 3.82
CA GLY A 241 -11.93 -45.09 5.04
C GLY A 241 -11.48 -43.67 5.38
N GLY A 242 -12.42 -42.79 5.73
CA GLY A 242 -12.16 -41.37 5.98
C GLY A 242 -11.40 -41.10 7.29
N GLN A 243 -10.11 -40.74 7.17
CA GLN A 243 -9.34 -40.07 8.22
C GLN A 243 -8.75 -38.76 7.67
N LYS A 244 -8.44 -37.80 8.55
CA LYS A 244 -7.96 -36.46 8.17
C LYS A 244 -6.79 -36.54 7.18
N LEU A 245 -6.94 -35.94 6.00
CA LEU A 245 -5.86 -35.81 5.03
C LEU A 245 -4.70 -35.02 5.66
N LYS A 246 -3.47 -35.45 5.39
CA LYS A 246 -2.33 -34.51 5.40
C LYS A 246 -2.63 -33.40 4.39
N LYS A 247 -2.41 -32.15 4.79
CA LYS A 247 -2.59 -30.99 3.92
C LYS A 247 -1.56 -31.08 2.79
N SER A 248 -2.02 -31.43 1.59
CA SER A 248 -1.17 -31.57 0.41
C SER A 248 -0.58 -30.22 0.03
N ILE A 249 0.71 -30.18 -0.34
CA ILE A 249 1.42 -28.95 -0.69
C ILE A 249 0.84 -28.41 -2.00
N SER A 250 0.41 -27.16 -2.00
CA SER A 250 -0.23 -26.51 -3.15
C SER A 250 0.76 -26.26 -4.31
N ALA A 251 0.22 -26.11 -5.51
CA ALA A 251 1.02 -25.75 -6.71
C ALA A 251 1.88 -24.50 -6.49
N ALA A 252 1.34 -23.48 -5.82
CA ALA A 252 2.06 -22.22 -5.55
C ALA A 252 3.18 -22.38 -4.50
N GLU A 253 3.08 -23.35 -3.59
CA GLU A 253 4.18 -23.73 -2.68
C GLU A 253 5.23 -24.58 -3.42
N GLN A 254 4.81 -25.49 -4.30
CA GLN A 254 5.74 -26.25 -5.17
C GLN A 254 6.54 -25.33 -6.10
N MET A 255 5.90 -24.31 -6.69
CA MET A 255 6.58 -23.26 -7.46
C MET A 255 7.56 -22.45 -6.60
N MET A 256 7.21 -22.11 -5.36
CA MET A 256 8.12 -21.38 -4.45
C MET A 256 9.38 -22.20 -4.14
N ILE A 257 9.24 -23.50 -3.83
CA ILE A 257 10.36 -24.42 -3.60
C ILE A 257 11.21 -24.58 -4.87
N SER A 258 10.59 -24.58 -6.06
CA SER A 258 11.32 -24.56 -7.33
C SER A 258 12.11 -23.25 -7.51
N LEU A 259 11.50 -22.09 -7.29
CA LEU A 259 12.16 -20.78 -7.42
C LEU A 259 13.35 -20.65 -6.46
N GLN A 260 13.17 -21.01 -5.19
CA GLN A 260 14.26 -21.08 -4.20
C GLN A 260 15.39 -22.02 -4.65
N SER A 261 15.06 -23.16 -5.27
CA SER A 261 16.06 -24.06 -5.83
C SER A 261 16.81 -23.42 -7.00
N ILE A 262 16.16 -22.63 -7.86
CA ILE A 262 16.82 -21.88 -8.95
C ILE A 262 17.72 -20.77 -8.38
N LYS A 263 17.31 -20.07 -7.31
CA LYS A 263 18.16 -19.09 -6.61
C LYS A 263 19.45 -19.73 -6.10
N LEU A 264 19.38 -20.92 -5.50
CA LEU A 264 20.57 -21.67 -5.07
C LEU A 264 21.47 -22.07 -6.25
N LEU A 265 20.92 -22.46 -7.40
CA LEU A 265 21.73 -22.73 -8.60
C LEU A 265 22.48 -21.47 -9.06
N TRP A 266 21.82 -20.31 -9.05
CA TRP A 266 22.46 -19.03 -9.41
C TRP A 266 23.57 -18.65 -8.41
N MET A 267 23.34 -18.78 -7.11
CA MET A 267 24.36 -18.51 -6.08
C MET A 267 25.57 -19.47 -6.19
N ASP A 268 25.34 -20.75 -6.47
CA ASP A 268 26.39 -21.73 -6.80
C ASP A 268 27.03 -21.51 -8.20
N ARG A 269 26.54 -20.54 -8.99
CA ARG A 269 26.84 -20.29 -10.42
C ARG A 269 26.55 -21.48 -11.37
N VAL A 270 25.80 -22.48 -10.92
CA VAL A 270 25.51 -23.74 -11.62
C VAL A 270 24.51 -23.51 -12.76
N GLY A 271 24.95 -23.77 -14.00
CA GLY A 271 24.10 -23.66 -15.19
C GLY A 271 23.98 -22.24 -15.77
N CYS A 272 24.67 -21.25 -15.21
CA CYS A 272 24.70 -19.90 -15.78
C CYS A 272 25.35 -19.90 -17.18
N ASP A 273 24.67 -19.28 -18.15
CA ASP A 273 24.95 -19.34 -19.59
C ASP A 273 25.22 -17.96 -20.22
N VAL A 274 25.31 -16.91 -19.39
CA VAL A 274 25.91 -15.63 -19.74
C VAL A 274 26.59 -14.98 -18.52
N ILE A 275 27.65 -14.23 -18.78
CA ILE A 275 28.27 -13.29 -17.84
C ILE A 275 27.87 -11.87 -18.27
N LEU A 276 27.43 -11.04 -17.34
CA LEU A 276 27.25 -9.61 -17.55
C LEU A 276 28.43 -8.85 -16.94
N GLU A 277 29.19 -8.13 -17.76
CA GLU A 277 30.22 -7.20 -17.31
C GLU A 277 29.60 -5.81 -17.13
N ALA A 278 29.63 -5.28 -15.91
CA ALA A 278 29.16 -3.94 -15.58
C ALA A 278 30.30 -3.17 -14.88
N PHE A 279 30.12 -1.86 -14.67
CA PHE A 279 31.14 -1.09 -13.94
C PHE A 279 31.28 -1.62 -12.51
N GLY A 280 32.51 -1.95 -12.11
CA GLY A 280 32.83 -2.51 -10.80
C GLY A 280 32.61 -4.02 -10.61
N GLY A 281 32.15 -4.79 -11.62
CA GLY A 281 31.96 -6.23 -11.41
C GLY A 281 31.46 -7.06 -12.60
N SER A 282 31.51 -8.39 -12.44
CA SER A 282 30.97 -9.35 -13.42
C SER A 282 30.01 -10.35 -12.75
N LEU A 283 28.83 -10.51 -13.34
CA LEU A 283 27.71 -11.26 -12.76
C LEU A 283 27.37 -12.46 -13.64
N HIS A 284 27.42 -13.67 -13.08
CA HIS A 284 27.01 -14.90 -13.76
C HIS A 284 25.51 -15.10 -13.60
N VAL A 285 24.78 -15.34 -14.69
CA VAL A 285 23.32 -15.41 -14.69
C VAL A 285 22.77 -16.38 -15.74
N HIS A 286 21.50 -16.74 -15.60
CA HIS A 286 20.75 -17.54 -16.56
C HIS A 286 20.00 -16.63 -17.55
N ARG A 287 20.32 -16.72 -18.84
CA ARG A 287 19.69 -15.94 -19.94
C ARG A 287 18.17 -16.02 -19.90
N VAL A 288 17.62 -17.21 -19.64
CA VAL A 288 16.18 -17.44 -19.57
C VAL A 288 15.50 -16.69 -18.42
N ILE A 289 16.15 -16.57 -17.25
CA ILE A 289 15.56 -15.88 -16.09
C ILE A 289 15.52 -14.36 -16.33
N LEU A 290 16.59 -13.80 -16.90
CA LEU A 290 16.62 -12.38 -17.30
C LEU A 290 15.59 -12.08 -18.38
N ALA A 291 15.54 -12.88 -19.45
CA ALA A 291 14.61 -12.69 -20.56
C ALA A 291 13.12 -12.87 -20.17
N VAL A 292 12.83 -13.50 -19.04
CA VAL A 292 11.48 -13.60 -18.45
C VAL A 292 11.15 -12.39 -17.55
N CYS A 293 12.15 -11.71 -16.98
CA CYS A 293 11.95 -10.55 -16.11
C CYS A 293 12.17 -9.18 -16.79
N SER A 294 12.81 -9.15 -17.97
CA SER A 294 13.20 -7.94 -18.68
C SER A 294 13.00 -8.11 -20.19
N ASP A 295 12.17 -7.25 -20.79
CA ASP A 295 11.98 -7.25 -22.24
C ASP A 295 13.22 -6.74 -23.02
N TYR A 296 14.11 -5.98 -22.37
CA TYR A 296 15.43 -5.63 -22.91
C TYR A 296 16.31 -6.87 -23.10
N PHE A 297 16.52 -7.66 -22.03
CA PHE A 297 17.30 -8.90 -22.12
C PHE A 297 16.60 -9.96 -23.00
N ARG A 298 15.27 -9.97 -23.03
CA ARG A 298 14.48 -10.78 -23.97
C ARG A 298 14.76 -10.44 -25.42
N GLY A 299 14.73 -9.16 -25.77
CA GLY A 299 15.06 -8.67 -27.11
C GLY A 299 16.49 -9.05 -27.49
N MET A 300 17.45 -8.74 -26.61
CA MET A 300 18.87 -9.07 -26.78
C MET A 300 19.12 -10.55 -27.04
N PHE A 301 18.44 -11.45 -26.34
CA PHE A 301 18.70 -12.89 -26.41
C PHE A 301 17.82 -13.64 -27.42
N THR A 302 16.65 -13.13 -27.82
CA THR A 302 15.73 -13.82 -28.75
C THR A 302 15.66 -13.22 -30.16
N LEU A 303 16.03 -11.95 -30.37
CA LEU A 303 15.95 -11.28 -31.68
C LEU A 303 17.23 -11.43 -32.54
N GLY A 304 18.16 -12.30 -32.15
CA GLY A 304 19.35 -12.63 -32.96
C GLY A 304 20.48 -11.59 -32.94
N MET A 305 20.47 -10.66 -31.97
CA MET A 305 21.59 -9.73 -31.72
C MET A 305 22.89 -10.48 -31.41
N ARG A 306 24.07 -9.85 -31.55
CA ARG A 306 25.37 -10.54 -31.42
C ARG A 306 25.53 -11.18 -30.03
N GLU A 307 25.02 -10.47 -29.03
CA GLU A 307 24.98 -10.75 -27.60
C GLU A 307 24.17 -12.02 -27.26
N SER A 308 23.28 -12.47 -28.16
CA SER A 308 22.60 -13.76 -28.05
C SER A 308 23.55 -14.97 -28.13
N ARG A 309 24.77 -14.79 -28.65
CA ARG A 309 25.76 -15.85 -28.88
C ARG A 309 27.06 -15.72 -28.08
N GLN A 310 27.29 -14.59 -27.42
CA GLN A 310 28.53 -14.35 -26.69
C GLN A 310 28.46 -14.92 -25.25
N PRO A 311 29.51 -15.55 -24.71
CA PRO A 311 29.51 -16.03 -23.32
C PRO A 311 29.52 -14.86 -22.30
N CYS A 312 29.99 -13.68 -22.72
CA CYS A 312 29.96 -12.45 -21.93
C CYS A 312 29.29 -11.31 -22.72
N VAL A 313 28.61 -10.41 -22.02
CA VAL A 313 27.96 -9.20 -22.55
C VAL A 313 28.30 -8.01 -21.66
N THR A 314 28.91 -6.98 -22.23
CA THR A 314 29.34 -5.77 -21.50
C THR A 314 28.23 -4.70 -21.52
N LEU A 315 27.93 -4.14 -20.34
CA LEU A 315 26.91 -3.12 -20.06
C LEU A 315 27.57 -1.90 -19.39
N PRO A 316 28.33 -1.09 -20.15
CA PRO A 316 29.26 -0.08 -19.58
C PRO A 316 28.58 1.14 -18.92
N PHE A 317 27.24 1.20 -18.93
CA PHE A 317 26.44 2.31 -18.41
C PHE A 317 25.75 1.99 -17.06
N LEU A 318 26.05 0.86 -16.44
CA LEU A 318 25.48 0.38 -15.17
C LEU A 318 26.57 0.05 -14.15
N LEU A 319 26.28 0.24 -12.88
CA LEU A 319 27.06 -0.36 -11.79
C LEU A 319 26.66 -1.83 -11.61
N ALA A 320 27.64 -2.68 -11.26
CA ALA A 320 27.37 -4.09 -10.96
C ALA A 320 26.44 -4.26 -9.75
N SER A 321 26.50 -3.36 -8.76
CA SER A 321 25.63 -3.35 -7.57
C SER A 321 24.16 -3.05 -7.91
N GLU A 322 23.91 -2.00 -8.72
CA GLU A 322 22.56 -1.67 -9.22
C GLU A 322 21.94 -2.88 -9.96
N LEU A 323 22.75 -3.54 -10.80
CA LEU A 323 22.33 -4.66 -11.63
C LEU A 323 22.12 -5.95 -10.80
N GLU A 324 22.96 -6.22 -9.80
CA GLU A 324 22.83 -7.39 -8.92
C GLU A 324 21.52 -7.38 -8.12
N VAL A 325 21.04 -6.21 -7.67
CA VAL A 325 19.76 -6.05 -6.97
C VAL A 325 18.56 -6.44 -7.87
N LEU A 326 18.57 -6.04 -9.14
CA LEU A 326 17.55 -6.44 -10.12
C LEU A 326 17.62 -7.94 -10.47
N ILE A 327 18.83 -8.48 -10.50
CA ILE A 327 19.08 -9.91 -10.74
C ILE A 327 18.57 -10.74 -9.55
N ASP A 328 18.87 -10.40 -8.30
CA ASP A 328 18.34 -11.14 -7.14
C ASP A 328 16.81 -11.16 -7.14
N CYS A 329 16.17 -10.02 -7.38
CA CYS A 329 14.71 -9.90 -7.52
C CYS A 329 14.12 -10.87 -8.57
N SER A 330 14.93 -11.33 -9.54
CA SER A 330 14.54 -12.32 -10.57
C SER A 330 14.58 -13.78 -10.09
N TYR A 331 15.25 -14.03 -8.96
CA TYR A 331 15.38 -15.35 -8.32
C TYR A 331 14.66 -15.43 -6.97
N SER A 332 14.40 -14.29 -6.31
CA SER A 332 13.68 -14.21 -5.04
C SER A 332 12.23 -13.76 -5.19
N GLY A 333 11.93 -12.90 -6.18
CA GLY A 333 10.68 -12.15 -6.23
C GLY A 333 10.57 -11.03 -5.19
N THR A 334 11.69 -10.72 -4.50
CA THR A 334 11.77 -9.73 -3.43
C THR A 334 12.76 -8.62 -3.78
N LEU A 335 12.45 -7.39 -3.42
CA LEU A 335 13.30 -6.23 -3.67
C LEU A 335 13.46 -5.42 -2.36
N PRO A 336 14.68 -5.24 -1.82
CA PRO A 336 14.93 -4.31 -0.73
C PRO A 336 14.85 -2.87 -1.26
N LEU A 337 14.09 -2.01 -0.58
CA LEU A 337 13.87 -0.62 -0.97
C LEU A 337 13.99 0.32 0.23
N SER A 338 14.59 1.49 0.00
CA SER A 338 14.57 2.65 0.88
C SER A 338 14.57 3.93 0.03
N TRP A 339 14.23 5.07 0.63
CA TRP A 339 14.14 6.36 -0.07
C TRP A 339 15.45 6.78 -0.75
N LYS A 340 16.60 6.40 -0.17
CA LYS A 340 17.92 6.68 -0.72
C LYS A 340 18.17 6.10 -2.13
N HIS A 341 17.69 4.89 -2.42
CA HIS A 341 18.03 4.16 -3.66
C HIS A 341 16.83 3.90 -4.58
N VAL A 342 15.59 4.10 -4.12
CA VAL A 342 14.39 3.73 -4.90
C VAL A 342 14.34 4.41 -6.27
N PHE A 343 14.72 5.69 -6.38
CA PHE A 343 14.71 6.40 -7.65
C PHE A 343 15.73 5.83 -8.64
N GLU A 344 16.94 5.50 -8.19
CA GLU A 344 18.00 4.91 -9.01
C GLU A 344 17.60 3.51 -9.50
N ILE A 345 17.10 2.66 -8.61
CA ILE A 345 16.59 1.32 -8.95
C ILE A 345 15.40 1.43 -9.92
N THR A 346 14.54 2.44 -9.77
CA THR A 346 13.43 2.69 -10.71
C THR A 346 13.94 3.12 -12.09
N CYS A 347 14.91 4.04 -12.17
CA CYS A 347 15.55 4.45 -13.42
C CYS A 347 16.15 3.24 -14.16
N THR A 348 16.94 2.41 -13.47
CA THR A 348 17.57 1.23 -14.06
C THR A 348 16.54 0.17 -14.45
N ALA A 349 15.47 -0.01 -13.66
CA ALA A 349 14.36 -0.89 -14.01
C ALA A 349 13.56 -0.39 -15.22
N LEU A 350 13.38 0.93 -15.41
CA LEU A 350 12.78 1.50 -16.62
C LEU A 350 13.69 1.26 -17.84
N GLN A 351 14.98 1.60 -17.74
CA GLN A 351 15.97 1.48 -18.81
C GLN A 351 16.12 0.03 -19.31
N LEU A 352 16.12 -0.94 -18.39
CA LEU A 352 16.18 -2.37 -18.70
C LEU A 352 14.79 -3.02 -18.86
N GLN A 353 13.70 -2.26 -18.85
CA GLN A 353 12.31 -2.75 -18.97
C GLN A 353 12.00 -3.92 -18.00
N TYR A 354 12.49 -3.79 -16.77
CA TYR A 354 12.61 -4.82 -15.74
C TYR A 354 11.31 -4.94 -14.92
N GLN A 355 10.25 -5.43 -15.55
CA GLN A 355 8.86 -5.35 -15.08
C GLN A 355 8.62 -5.79 -13.62
N PRO A 356 9.23 -6.87 -13.08
CA PRO A 356 9.03 -7.26 -11.69
C PRO A 356 9.54 -6.22 -10.70
N ALA A 357 10.76 -5.72 -10.90
CA ALA A 357 11.37 -4.73 -10.01
C ALA A 357 10.65 -3.37 -10.15
N LEU A 358 10.34 -2.94 -11.38
CA LEU A 358 9.57 -1.73 -11.64
C LEU A 358 8.20 -1.76 -10.94
N SER A 359 7.50 -2.91 -10.97
CA SER A 359 6.22 -3.08 -10.24
C SER A 359 6.37 -3.03 -8.72
N LEU A 360 7.54 -3.32 -8.15
CA LEU A 360 7.80 -3.21 -6.70
C LEU A 360 8.20 -1.78 -6.33
N CYS A 361 9.06 -1.12 -7.11
CA CYS A 361 9.42 0.29 -6.90
C CYS A 361 8.21 1.21 -7.01
N LEU A 362 7.36 1.05 -8.03
CA LEU A 362 6.15 1.86 -8.18
C LEU A 362 5.14 1.62 -7.05
N ASN A 363 5.08 0.40 -6.49
CA ASN A 363 4.26 0.14 -5.30
C ASN A 363 4.80 0.88 -4.07
N PHE A 364 6.12 0.83 -3.81
CA PHE A 364 6.76 1.62 -2.75
C PHE A 364 6.46 3.12 -2.91
N LEU A 365 6.74 3.67 -4.10
CA LEU A 365 6.54 5.08 -4.41
C LEU A 365 5.07 5.54 -4.31
N HIS A 366 4.10 4.61 -4.35
CA HIS A 366 2.69 4.89 -4.11
C HIS A 366 2.26 4.71 -2.64
N GLN A 367 2.87 3.78 -1.90
CA GLN A 367 2.43 3.38 -0.56
C GLN A 367 3.11 4.17 0.56
N GLU A 368 4.36 4.58 0.36
CA GLU A 368 5.23 5.17 1.39
C GLU A 368 5.32 6.70 1.31
N ILE A 369 4.53 7.36 0.44
CA ILE A 369 4.58 8.82 0.23
C ILE A 369 4.43 9.54 1.57
N ASN A 370 5.40 10.40 1.89
CA ASN A 370 5.44 11.16 3.13
C ASN A 370 5.68 12.66 2.84
N PRO A 371 5.60 13.56 3.85
CA PRO A 371 5.79 14.99 3.64
C PRO A 371 7.12 15.37 3.02
N TYR A 372 8.20 14.65 3.32
CA TYR A 372 9.56 14.94 2.86
C TYR A 372 9.88 14.38 1.47
N SER A 373 9.21 13.31 1.04
CA SER A 373 9.40 12.65 -0.26
C SER A 373 8.40 13.08 -1.34
N CYS A 374 7.20 13.53 -0.98
CA CYS A 374 6.11 13.77 -1.93
C CYS A 374 6.46 14.75 -3.08
N LEU A 375 7.27 15.79 -2.84
CA LEU A 375 7.71 16.72 -3.88
C LEU A 375 8.69 16.10 -4.89
N ASP A 376 9.52 15.16 -4.43
CA ASP A 376 10.48 14.44 -5.27
C ASP A 376 9.75 13.40 -6.11
N VAL A 377 8.83 12.63 -5.49
CA VAL A 377 7.94 11.69 -6.20
C VAL A 377 7.11 12.43 -7.25
N ALA A 378 6.52 13.59 -6.92
CA ALA A 378 5.77 14.41 -7.87
C ALA A 378 6.64 15.03 -8.98
N SER A 379 7.96 15.11 -8.82
CA SER A 379 8.87 15.67 -9.83
C SER A 379 9.48 14.56 -10.70
N PHE A 380 9.79 13.42 -10.11
CA PHE A 380 10.13 12.17 -10.80
C PHE A 380 8.99 11.70 -11.70
N ALA A 381 7.76 11.64 -11.18
CA ALA A 381 6.59 11.23 -11.94
C ALA A 381 6.22 12.22 -13.07
N GLU A 382 6.50 13.51 -12.90
CA GLU A 382 6.37 14.52 -13.96
C GLU A 382 7.44 14.36 -15.05
N ALA A 383 8.68 13.99 -14.68
CA ALA A 383 9.78 13.76 -15.62
C ALA A 383 9.65 12.46 -16.45
N TYR A 384 9.08 11.40 -15.87
CA TYR A 384 8.86 10.10 -16.55
C TYR A 384 7.42 9.90 -17.06
N GLU A 385 6.62 10.97 -17.16
CA GLU A 385 5.22 10.99 -17.62
C GLU A 385 4.30 9.97 -16.89
N MET A 386 4.61 9.64 -15.64
CA MET A 386 3.90 8.65 -14.81
C MET A 386 2.61 9.23 -14.21
N VAL A 387 1.59 9.44 -15.05
CA VAL A 387 0.33 10.13 -14.71
C VAL A 387 -0.29 9.68 -13.38
N GLN A 388 -0.37 8.38 -13.11
CA GLN A 388 -0.98 7.84 -11.88
C GLN A 388 -0.18 8.16 -10.61
N LEU A 389 1.15 8.10 -10.68
CA LEU A 389 2.04 8.42 -9.57
C LEU A 389 2.10 9.93 -9.33
N LEU A 390 2.08 10.72 -10.41
CA LEU A 390 1.99 12.18 -10.34
C LEU A 390 0.67 12.63 -9.70
N GLU A 391 -0.46 11.99 -10.06
CA GLU A 391 -1.76 12.27 -9.44
C GLU A 391 -1.73 11.97 -7.93
N ALA A 392 -1.23 10.79 -7.53
CA ALA A 392 -1.15 10.42 -6.11
C ALA A 392 -0.21 11.32 -5.29
N ALA A 393 0.92 11.75 -5.86
CA ALA A 393 1.85 12.64 -5.19
C ALA A 393 1.31 14.08 -5.10
N ASP A 394 0.68 14.61 -6.16
CA ASP A 394 -0.01 15.90 -6.12
C ASP A 394 -1.19 15.90 -5.13
N ASP A 395 -1.93 14.79 -5.02
CA ASP A 395 -2.99 14.62 -4.02
C ASP A 395 -2.44 14.71 -2.59
N PHE A 396 -1.31 14.04 -2.31
CA PHE A 396 -0.67 14.05 -1.01
C PHE A 396 -0.23 15.47 -0.62
N VAL A 397 0.42 16.19 -1.55
CA VAL A 397 0.83 17.59 -1.38
C VAL A 397 -0.36 18.51 -1.10
N LEU A 398 -1.52 18.20 -1.68
CA LEU A 398 -2.76 18.96 -1.52
C LEU A 398 -3.53 18.62 -0.23
N LEU A 399 -3.41 17.38 0.28
CA LEU A 399 -4.03 16.92 1.53
C LEU A 399 -3.21 17.35 2.76
N GLU A 400 -1.91 17.07 2.75
CA GLU A 400 -0.98 17.32 3.85
C GLU A 400 -0.22 18.66 3.68
N PHE A 401 -0.81 19.61 2.92
CA PHE A 401 -0.18 20.87 2.53
C PHE A 401 0.44 21.64 3.70
N GLN A 402 -0.15 21.59 4.91
CA GLN A 402 0.40 22.23 6.09
C GLN A 402 1.79 21.69 6.48
N LYS A 403 2.02 20.37 6.39
CA LYS A 403 3.31 19.75 6.68
C LYS A 403 4.29 20.01 5.54
N VAL A 404 3.82 19.79 4.30
CA VAL A 404 4.63 19.96 3.09
C VAL A 404 5.09 21.42 2.91
N ALA A 405 4.30 22.41 3.33
CA ALA A 405 4.69 23.83 3.29
C ALA A 405 5.80 24.22 4.28
N CYS A 406 6.13 23.37 5.26
CA CYS A 406 7.18 23.62 6.26
C CYS A 406 8.54 22.99 5.89
N ILE A 407 8.62 22.12 4.88
CA ILE A 407 9.88 21.46 4.49
C ILE A 407 10.71 22.39 3.61
N SER A 408 12.04 22.34 3.74
CA SER A 408 12.97 23.17 2.94
C SER A 408 12.76 23.02 1.42
N LYS A 409 12.52 21.79 0.93
CA LYS A 409 12.23 21.49 -0.50
C LYS A 409 11.04 22.27 -1.06
N PHE A 410 10.08 22.69 -0.23
CA PHE A 410 8.96 23.52 -0.68
C PHE A 410 9.42 24.88 -1.19
N GLU A 411 10.48 25.44 -0.61
CA GLU A 411 11.05 26.72 -1.04
C GLU A 411 11.63 26.66 -2.46
N ASP A 412 11.96 25.48 -2.98
CA ASP A 412 12.46 25.31 -4.35
C ASP A 412 11.37 25.07 -5.40
N LEU A 413 10.10 24.93 -5.00
CA LEU A 413 9.00 24.70 -5.93
C LEU A 413 8.94 25.75 -7.06
N PRO A 414 8.83 25.34 -8.34
CA PRO A 414 8.58 26.24 -9.44
C PRO A 414 7.27 27.01 -9.26
N ALA A 415 7.28 28.32 -9.54
CA ALA A 415 6.12 29.20 -9.35
C ALA A 415 4.82 28.69 -10.03
N LYS A 416 4.95 27.99 -11.16
CA LYS A 416 3.84 27.35 -11.89
C LYS A 416 3.22 26.19 -11.10
N LYS A 417 4.04 25.36 -10.44
CA LYS A 417 3.61 24.19 -9.64
C LYS A 417 2.99 24.64 -8.31
N LEU A 418 3.61 25.61 -7.63
CA LEU A 418 3.01 26.28 -6.46
C LEU A 418 1.63 26.91 -6.80
N LEU A 419 1.53 27.66 -7.91
CA LEU A 419 0.23 28.21 -8.35
C LEU A 419 -0.80 27.13 -8.73
N LYS A 420 -0.39 25.96 -9.24
CA LYS A 420 -1.29 24.82 -9.48
C LYS A 420 -1.91 24.34 -8.16
N TYR A 421 -1.10 24.14 -7.13
CA TYR A 421 -1.60 23.70 -5.82
C TYR A 421 -2.50 24.74 -5.16
N LEU A 422 -2.07 26.00 -5.12
CA LEU A 422 -2.81 27.09 -4.45
C LEU A 422 -4.20 27.36 -5.02
N ASN A 423 -4.42 27.10 -6.32
CA ASN A 423 -5.71 27.25 -6.99
C ASN A 423 -6.53 25.93 -7.06
N SER A 424 -6.07 24.85 -6.43
CA SER A 424 -6.78 23.57 -6.43
C SER A 424 -8.00 23.57 -5.51
N SER A 425 -9.12 23.07 -6.02
CA SER A 425 -10.33 22.77 -5.22
C SER A 425 -10.16 21.58 -4.27
N SER A 426 -9.03 20.87 -4.35
CA SER A 426 -8.62 19.84 -3.40
C SER A 426 -7.46 20.30 -2.50
N LEU A 427 -7.17 21.61 -2.37
CA LEU A 427 -6.22 22.10 -1.37
C LEU A 427 -6.86 22.10 0.04
N CYS A 428 -6.49 21.11 0.85
CA CYS A 428 -6.92 20.96 2.24
C CYS A 428 -6.01 21.76 3.18
N VAL A 429 -6.60 22.69 3.93
CA VAL A 429 -5.92 23.49 4.98
C VAL A 429 -6.88 23.79 6.12
N PRO A 430 -6.42 23.87 7.39
CA PRO A 430 -7.28 24.21 8.51
C PRO A 430 -7.72 25.68 8.47
N SER A 431 -6.87 26.59 7.98
CA SER A 431 -7.21 27.99 7.73
C SER A 431 -6.33 28.62 6.63
N GLU A 432 -6.72 29.79 6.14
CA GLU A 432 -5.96 30.55 5.13
C GLU A 432 -4.63 31.09 5.67
N LEU A 433 -4.41 31.15 6.99
CA LEU A 433 -3.12 31.56 7.55
C LEU A 433 -1.99 30.60 7.15
N VAL A 434 -2.28 29.30 7.05
CA VAL A 434 -1.31 28.29 6.56
C VAL A 434 -0.91 28.58 5.12
N VAL A 435 -1.90 28.84 4.24
CA VAL A 435 -1.68 29.20 2.84
C VAL A 435 -0.83 30.46 2.72
N PHE A 436 -1.13 31.46 3.54
CA PHE A 436 -0.39 32.71 3.58
C PHE A 436 1.06 32.55 4.09
N LYS A 437 1.28 31.80 5.18
CA LYS A 437 2.63 31.53 5.69
C LYS A 437 3.49 30.80 4.66
N ALA A 438 2.93 29.79 3.98
CA ALA A 438 3.59 29.07 2.89
C ALA A 438 4.00 30.01 1.73
N VAL A 439 3.10 30.90 1.30
CA VAL A 439 3.37 31.89 0.25
C VAL A 439 4.41 32.92 0.71
N ALA A 440 4.35 33.39 1.96
CA ALA A 440 5.30 34.35 2.52
C ALA A 440 6.72 33.78 2.59
N ALA A 441 6.89 32.57 3.15
CA ALA A 441 8.18 31.87 3.22
C ALA A 441 8.77 31.65 1.82
N TRP A 442 7.98 31.10 0.88
CA TRP A 442 8.43 30.87 -0.49
C TRP A 442 8.88 32.17 -1.18
N ILE A 443 8.23 33.31 -0.94
CA ILE A 443 8.68 34.62 -1.46
C ILE A 443 9.98 35.06 -0.74
N GLN A 444 10.04 34.94 0.59
CA GLN A 444 11.17 35.35 1.42
C GLN A 444 12.46 34.58 1.15
N ALA A 445 12.37 33.31 0.72
CA ALA A 445 13.52 32.50 0.34
C ALA A 445 14.33 33.08 -0.84
N LYS A 446 13.65 33.67 -1.85
CA LYS A 446 14.31 34.24 -3.05
C LYS A 446 13.68 35.60 -3.46
N PRO A 447 13.76 36.67 -2.62
CA PRO A 447 12.91 37.86 -2.76
C PRO A 447 13.12 38.63 -4.07
N LYS A 448 14.39 38.79 -4.47
CA LYS A 448 14.80 39.58 -5.65
C LYS A 448 14.10 39.17 -6.95
N THR A 449 13.70 37.91 -7.08
CA THR A 449 12.94 37.38 -8.21
C THR A 449 11.46 37.17 -7.87
N ARG A 450 11.15 36.68 -6.67
CA ARG A 450 9.80 36.24 -6.28
C ARG A 450 8.85 37.36 -5.85
N LEU A 451 9.35 38.52 -5.39
CA LEU A 451 8.50 39.68 -5.06
C LEU A 451 7.60 40.12 -6.23
N LYS A 452 8.07 39.96 -7.47
CA LYS A 452 7.29 40.25 -8.70
C LYS A 452 6.04 39.37 -8.87
N LEU A 453 5.97 38.24 -8.17
CA LEU A 453 4.85 37.29 -8.20
C LEU A 453 3.87 37.46 -7.03
N SER A 454 4.21 38.28 -6.03
CA SER A 454 3.40 38.53 -4.82
C SER A 454 1.93 38.87 -5.13
N LYS A 455 1.68 39.86 -6.00
CA LYS A 455 0.34 40.31 -6.45
C LYS A 455 -0.45 39.24 -7.23
N LYS A 456 0.17 38.12 -7.62
CA LYS A 456 -0.47 36.94 -8.21
C LYS A 456 -0.69 35.83 -7.18
N LEU A 457 0.26 35.59 -6.29
CA LEU A 457 0.17 34.59 -5.22
C LEU A 457 -0.82 35.00 -4.12
N MET A 458 -0.78 36.25 -3.65
CA MET A 458 -1.71 36.72 -2.61
C MET A 458 -3.18 36.67 -3.05
N LYS A 459 -3.47 36.62 -4.36
CA LYS A 459 -4.84 36.46 -4.89
C LYS A 459 -5.42 35.05 -4.75
N THR A 460 -4.63 34.05 -4.33
CA THR A 460 -5.11 32.68 -4.06
C THR A 460 -5.47 32.45 -2.59
N ILE A 461 -5.42 33.51 -1.78
CA ILE A 461 -5.62 33.49 -0.33
C ILE A 461 -6.91 34.24 -0.02
N HIS A 462 -7.82 33.61 0.73
CA HIS A 462 -9.12 34.21 1.06
C HIS A 462 -9.07 34.94 2.42
N PHE A 463 -8.43 36.11 2.47
CA PHE A 463 -8.30 36.91 3.70
C PHE A 463 -9.60 37.10 4.52
N PRO A 464 -10.81 37.26 3.94
CA PRO A 464 -12.08 37.24 4.68
C PRO A 464 -12.28 36.07 5.65
N LEU A 465 -11.67 34.90 5.40
CA LEU A 465 -11.80 33.69 6.22
C LEU A 465 -10.85 33.67 7.43
N MET A 466 -9.85 34.55 7.49
CA MET A 466 -8.96 34.65 8.65
C MET A 466 -9.69 35.28 9.84
N THR A 467 -9.42 34.83 11.06
CA THR A 467 -9.82 35.52 12.29
C THR A 467 -8.97 36.79 12.52
N SER A 468 -9.44 37.68 13.40
CA SER A 468 -8.71 38.89 13.79
C SER A 468 -7.46 38.63 14.65
N MET A 469 -7.14 37.37 14.96
CA MET A 469 -5.86 36.98 15.56
C MET A 469 -4.89 36.54 14.46
N GLU A 470 -5.32 35.63 13.57
CA GLU A 470 -4.53 35.21 12.41
C GLU A 470 -4.12 36.39 11.51
N PHE A 471 -5.02 37.37 11.32
CA PHE A 471 -4.68 38.57 10.54
C PHE A 471 -3.68 39.50 11.25
N LYS A 472 -3.53 39.45 12.58
CA LYS A 472 -2.44 40.17 13.26
C LYS A 472 -1.09 39.52 12.98
N GLU A 473 -1.04 38.18 12.84
CA GLU A 473 0.18 37.50 12.39
C GLU A 473 0.53 37.90 10.96
N VAL A 474 -0.46 38.02 10.06
CA VAL A 474 -0.27 38.60 8.71
C VAL A 474 0.39 39.97 8.81
N GLN A 475 -0.13 40.87 9.64
CA GLN A 475 0.39 42.24 9.81
C GLN A 475 1.80 42.30 10.42
N SER A 476 2.20 41.30 11.21
CA SER A 476 3.49 41.29 11.93
C SER A 476 4.72 40.97 11.08
N LEU A 477 4.55 40.53 9.83
CA LEU A 477 5.66 40.09 8.97
C LEU A 477 6.52 41.25 8.46
N SER A 478 7.84 41.05 8.55
CA SER A 478 8.87 41.97 8.05
C SER A 478 8.78 42.29 6.55
N MET A 479 8.12 41.44 5.75
CA MET A 479 7.97 41.67 4.30
C MET A 479 7.25 42.98 3.97
N TRP A 480 6.33 43.44 4.83
CA TRP A 480 5.57 44.67 4.61
C TRP A 480 6.39 45.96 4.79
N SER A 481 7.64 45.86 5.24
CA SER A 481 8.59 46.99 5.25
C SER A 481 9.13 47.35 3.87
N ASP A 482 8.92 46.51 2.83
CA ASP A 482 9.21 46.88 1.44
C ASP A 482 8.11 47.80 0.88
N HIS A 483 8.47 49.05 0.56
CA HIS A 483 7.56 50.03 -0.05
C HIS A 483 6.89 49.54 -1.35
N ASN A 484 7.50 48.60 -2.08
CA ASN A 484 6.90 48.01 -3.28
C ASN A 484 5.65 47.15 -2.97
N LEU A 485 5.44 46.76 -1.71
CA LEU A 485 4.28 45.98 -1.25
C LEU A 485 3.19 46.82 -0.60
N THR A 486 3.33 48.15 -0.48
CA THR A 486 2.33 49.00 0.21
C THR A 486 0.94 48.90 -0.44
N GLU A 487 0.83 49.05 -1.77
CA GLU A 487 -0.45 48.85 -2.50
C GLU A 487 -1.03 47.43 -2.29
N LEU A 488 -0.16 46.42 -2.14
CA LEU A 488 -0.59 45.03 -1.98
C LEU A 488 -1.13 44.79 -0.56
N TYR A 489 -0.48 45.38 0.45
CA TYR A 489 -0.94 45.35 1.83
C TYR A 489 -2.28 46.07 2.01
N GLU A 490 -2.46 47.24 1.38
CA GLU A 490 -3.73 47.97 1.37
C GLU A 490 -4.86 47.13 0.74
N ALA A 491 -4.62 46.50 -0.41
CA ALA A 491 -5.59 45.60 -1.05
C ALA A 491 -5.90 44.33 -0.21
N VAL A 492 -4.93 43.80 0.54
CA VAL A 492 -5.11 42.68 1.47
C VAL A 492 -5.96 43.10 2.68
N LEU A 493 -5.74 44.31 3.19
CA LEU A 493 -6.52 44.89 4.29
C LEU A 493 -7.97 45.20 3.86
N GLU A 494 -8.18 45.69 2.64
CA GLU A 494 -9.50 45.90 2.05
C GLU A 494 -10.24 44.56 1.88
N ASP A 495 -9.58 43.53 1.34
CA ASP A 495 -10.22 42.22 1.15
C ASP A 495 -10.58 41.55 2.48
N PHE A 496 -9.68 41.55 3.48
CA PHE A 496 -9.98 41.10 4.85
C PHE A 496 -11.21 41.79 5.46
N SER A 497 -11.37 43.09 5.18
CA SER A 497 -12.46 43.93 5.67
C SER A 497 -13.79 43.72 4.92
N SER A 498 -13.80 42.89 3.87
CA SER A 498 -14.98 42.71 3.03
C SER A 498 -15.97 41.68 3.59
N ASN A 499 -17.24 42.09 3.73
CA ASN A 499 -18.34 41.26 4.29
C ASN A 499 -18.83 40.15 3.33
N LYS A 500 -17.95 39.56 2.51
CA LYS A 500 -18.31 38.54 1.52
C LYS A 500 -18.48 37.17 2.18
N THR A 501 -19.63 36.52 2.01
CA THR A 501 -19.92 35.20 2.58
C THR A 501 -19.26 34.05 1.80
N HIS A 502 -17.93 33.99 1.82
CA HIS A 502 -17.15 32.88 1.24
C HIS A 502 -16.88 31.78 2.27
N CYS A 503 -16.45 30.62 1.77
CA CYS A 503 -15.82 29.54 2.52
C CYS A 503 -14.76 28.89 1.61
N ARG A 504 -13.71 28.30 2.18
CA ARG A 504 -12.82 27.43 1.40
C ARG A 504 -13.54 26.11 1.21
N ILE A 505 -13.81 25.79 -0.05
CA ILE A 505 -14.39 24.51 -0.48
C ILE A 505 -13.22 23.55 -0.74
N TYR A 506 -13.25 22.40 -0.07
CA TYR A 506 -12.39 21.26 -0.35
C TYR A 506 -13.23 20.13 -0.92
N LEU A 507 -12.74 19.47 -1.97
CA LEU A 507 -13.32 18.28 -2.56
C LEU A 507 -12.46 17.05 -2.20
N PRO A 508 -12.86 16.25 -1.19
CA PRO A 508 -12.29 14.93 -0.91
C PRO A 508 -12.27 14.06 -2.17
N LYS A 509 -11.31 13.15 -2.33
CA LYS A 509 -11.40 12.16 -3.44
C LYS A 509 -12.43 11.05 -3.17
N GLU A 510 -12.66 10.74 -1.90
CA GLU A 510 -13.64 9.75 -1.48
C GLU A 510 -14.68 10.40 -0.57
N SER A 511 -15.95 10.02 -0.74
CA SER A 511 -17.06 10.65 -0.02
C SER A 511 -17.50 9.77 1.15
N LEU A 512 -17.76 10.41 2.30
CA LEU A 512 -18.62 9.84 3.33
C LEU A 512 -20.00 9.61 2.73
N VAL A 513 -20.49 8.37 2.74
CA VAL A 513 -21.83 7.98 2.32
C VAL A 513 -22.62 7.55 3.54
N LEU A 514 -23.84 8.10 3.69
CA LEU A 514 -24.85 7.74 4.68
C LEU A 514 -25.91 6.85 4.01
N ILE A 515 -26.34 5.79 4.69
CA ILE A 515 -27.24 4.75 4.16
C ILE A 515 -28.39 4.50 5.15
N GLY A 516 -29.63 4.74 4.71
CA GLY A 516 -30.84 4.31 5.41
C GLY A 516 -31.03 4.90 6.80
N GLY A 517 -31.40 4.04 7.77
CA GLY A 517 -31.71 4.42 9.15
C GLY A 517 -33.19 4.78 9.35
N ASP A 518 -33.54 5.14 10.59
CA ASP A 518 -34.85 5.68 10.96
C ASP A 518 -34.79 7.12 11.49
N GLN A 519 -35.93 7.79 11.42
CA GLN A 519 -36.15 9.11 12.01
C GLN A 519 -37.48 9.14 12.76
N ILE A 520 -37.51 9.84 13.88
CA ILE A 520 -38.72 10.22 14.60
C ILE A 520 -39.20 11.59 14.09
N SER A 521 -40.51 11.81 14.01
CA SER A 521 -41.06 13.14 13.72
C SER A 521 -40.91 14.09 14.92
N GLU A 522 -40.90 15.41 14.67
CA GLU A 522 -40.70 16.44 15.72
C GLU A 522 -41.80 16.44 16.80
N ASP A 523 -42.97 15.88 16.51
CA ASP A 523 -44.08 15.68 17.44
C ASP A 523 -44.00 14.36 18.23
N LEU A 524 -42.94 13.56 18.01
CA LEU A 524 -42.73 12.19 18.50
C LEU A 524 -43.84 11.19 18.13
N GLY A 525 -44.76 11.57 17.25
CA GLY A 525 -45.97 10.80 16.93
C GLY A 525 -45.80 9.72 15.85
N ASN A 526 -44.71 9.77 15.07
CA ASN A 526 -44.47 8.87 13.94
C ASN A 526 -42.99 8.50 13.81
N ARG A 527 -42.70 7.35 13.18
CA ARG A 527 -41.35 6.95 12.76
C ARG A 527 -41.31 6.64 11.28
N SER A 528 -40.35 7.21 10.56
CA SER A 528 -40.07 6.91 9.16
C SER A 528 -38.75 6.15 9.03
N ILE A 529 -38.80 4.97 8.43
CA ILE A 529 -37.61 4.19 8.06
C ILE A 529 -37.28 4.56 6.61
N SER A 530 -35.99 4.78 6.31
CA SER A 530 -35.57 5.34 5.03
C SER A 530 -34.92 4.32 4.09
N ARG A 531 -34.98 4.63 2.80
CA ARG A 531 -34.13 4.05 1.75
C ARG A 531 -33.04 4.99 1.27
N GLU A 532 -33.03 6.25 1.68
CA GLU A 532 -32.14 7.25 1.07
C GLU A 532 -30.66 6.93 1.26
N LEU A 533 -29.87 7.25 0.22
CA LEU A 533 -28.43 7.39 0.34
C LEU A 533 -28.06 8.85 0.15
N TRP A 534 -27.21 9.36 1.03
CA TRP A 534 -26.64 10.72 0.96
C TRP A 534 -25.12 10.65 0.95
N PHE A 535 -24.44 11.62 0.34
CA PHE A 535 -22.98 11.68 0.35
C PHE A 535 -22.46 13.08 0.61
N GLY A 536 -21.32 13.16 1.29
CA GLY A 536 -20.56 14.40 1.49
C GLY A 536 -19.82 14.75 0.21
N ASN A 537 -20.27 15.79 -0.49
CA ASN A 537 -19.67 16.21 -1.76
C ASN A 537 -18.46 17.13 -1.55
N SER A 538 -18.57 18.09 -0.63
CA SER A 538 -17.50 19.03 -0.29
C SER A 538 -17.43 19.30 1.21
N LEU A 539 -16.21 19.54 1.73
CA LEU A 539 -15.98 20.10 3.06
C LEU A 539 -15.83 21.62 2.93
N ARG A 540 -16.40 22.38 3.87
CA ARG A 540 -16.49 23.85 3.79
C ARG A 540 -15.98 24.51 5.05
N ASN A 541 -14.76 25.04 4.99
CA ASN A 541 -14.13 25.79 6.07
C ASN A 541 -14.54 27.28 5.98
N HIS A 542 -15.23 27.77 7.00
CA HIS A 542 -15.62 29.18 7.13
C HIS A 542 -14.66 29.92 8.07
N LYS A 543 -14.94 31.20 8.37
CA LYS A 543 -14.13 32.00 9.30
C LYS A 543 -14.08 31.37 10.71
N GLY A 544 -12.88 31.13 11.23
CA GLY A 544 -12.66 30.49 12.53
C GLY A 544 -13.03 29.00 12.55
N VAL A 545 -13.56 28.51 13.68
CA VAL A 545 -13.82 27.06 13.91
C VAL A 545 -15.02 26.48 13.15
N LYS A 546 -15.77 27.28 12.37
CA LYS A 546 -17.01 26.84 11.73
C LYS A 546 -16.73 26.00 10.47
N LYS A 547 -16.92 24.69 10.58
CA LYS A 547 -16.83 23.74 9.46
C LYS A 547 -18.24 23.22 9.10
N ALA A 548 -18.40 22.76 7.86
CA ALA A 548 -19.64 22.18 7.36
C ALA A 548 -19.36 21.15 6.26
N ILE A 549 -20.28 20.22 6.03
CA ILE A 549 -20.29 19.31 4.87
C ILE A 549 -21.44 19.73 3.93
N GLU A 550 -21.16 19.83 2.64
CA GLU A 550 -22.19 19.87 1.59
C GLU A 550 -22.68 18.45 1.33
N TRP A 551 -23.90 18.16 1.77
CA TRP A 551 -24.53 16.87 1.50
C TRP A 551 -25.37 16.90 0.23
N ARG A 552 -25.30 15.82 -0.55
CA ARG A 552 -26.14 15.59 -1.74
C ARG A 552 -26.77 14.21 -1.66
N LYS A 553 -27.97 14.05 -2.22
CA LYS A 553 -28.65 12.77 -2.30
C LYS A 553 -28.06 11.94 -3.44
N LEU A 554 -27.56 10.75 -3.13
CA LEU A 554 -26.99 9.79 -4.09
C LEU A 554 -28.08 9.00 -4.81
N GLY A 555 -29.14 8.64 -4.08
CA GLY A 555 -30.24 7.84 -4.60
C GLY A 555 -31.06 7.23 -3.46
N GLY A 556 -31.47 5.97 -3.64
CA GLY A 556 -32.06 5.15 -2.59
C GLY A 556 -31.83 3.66 -2.81
N MET A 557 -31.93 2.88 -1.74
CA MET A 557 -31.89 1.42 -1.72
C MET A 557 -33.09 0.80 -2.45
N PRO A 558 -33.00 -0.47 -2.87
CA PRO A 558 -34.15 -1.30 -3.21
C PRO A 558 -35.10 -1.49 -2.02
N GLU A 559 -36.34 -1.86 -2.29
CA GLU A 559 -37.35 -2.15 -1.26
C GLU A 559 -37.10 -3.51 -0.58
N PRO A 560 -37.42 -3.65 0.72
CA PRO A 560 -37.98 -2.64 1.61
C PRO A 560 -36.96 -1.66 2.21
N GLU A 561 -37.48 -0.53 2.71
CA GLU A 561 -36.92 0.35 3.73
C GLU A 561 -36.24 -0.44 4.87
N ARG A 562 -35.13 0.06 5.43
CA ARG A 562 -34.42 -0.64 6.51
C ARG A 562 -33.55 0.22 7.44
N PHE A 563 -33.59 -0.14 8.72
CA PHE A 563 -32.73 0.33 9.80
C PHE A 563 -32.06 -0.88 10.49
N LYS A 564 -31.02 -0.65 11.31
CA LYS A 564 -30.22 -1.72 11.97
C LYS A 564 -29.63 -2.76 10.99
N HIS A 565 -29.48 -2.35 9.73
CA HIS A 565 -28.80 -3.08 8.68
C HIS A 565 -27.28 -2.84 8.79
N GLU A 566 -26.49 -3.66 8.10
CA GLU A 566 -25.04 -3.43 8.00
C GLU A 566 -24.61 -3.11 6.58
N VAL A 567 -23.44 -2.47 6.45
CA VAL A 567 -22.84 -2.10 5.16
C VAL A 567 -21.37 -2.51 5.09
N ALA A 568 -20.90 -2.77 3.87
CA ALA A 568 -19.48 -2.98 3.61
C ALA A 568 -19.11 -2.43 2.22
N VAL A 569 -17.86 -1.99 2.05
CA VAL A 569 -17.33 -1.60 0.74
C VAL A 569 -16.27 -2.62 0.32
N LEU A 570 -16.46 -3.22 -0.86
CA LEU A 570 -15.53 -4.20 -1.43
C LEU A 570 -15.28 -3.83 -2.90
N LYS A 571 -14.01 -3.61 -3.25
CA LYS A 571 -13.56 -3.23 -4.61
C LYS A 571 -14.28 -1.99 -5.18
N GLY A 572 -14.61 -1.02 -4.33
CA GLY A 572 -15.31 0.21 -4.72
C GLY A 572 -16.82 0.05 -4.96
N GLN A 573 -17.40 -1.14 -4.70
CA GLN A 573 -18.83 -1.37 -4.70
C GLN A 573 -19.34 -1.41 -3.24
N LEU A 574 -20.48 -0.76 -2.98
CA LEU A 574 -21.15 -0.73 -1.68
C LEU A 574 -22.08 -1.94 -1.57
N TYR A 575 -22.08 -2.62 -0.43
CA TYR A 575 -22.97 -3.74 -0.13
C TYR A 575 -23.82 -3.40 1.11
N VAL A 576 -25.08 -3.83 1.11
CA VAL A 576 -26.04 -3.64 2.20
C VAL A 576 -26.62 -5.00 2.60
N PHE A 577 -26.66 -5.27 3.91
CA PHE A 577 -27.00 -6.58 4.48
C PHE A 577 -28.10 -6.49 5.52
N GLY A 578 -29.15 -7.30 5.37
CA GLY A 578 -30.17 -7.54 6.38
C GLY A 578 -30.86 -6.27 6.89
N GLY A 579 -30.94 -6.16 8.22
CA GLY A 579 -31.64 -5.10 8.96
C GLY A 579 -33.04 -5.50 9.42
N LYS A 580 -33.84 -4.50 9.81
CA LYS A 580 -35.28 -4.63 10.00
C LYS A 580 -36.06 -3.73 9.05
N LYS A 581 -37.15 -4.25 8.48
CA LYS A 581 -38.11 -3.47 7.66
C LYS A 581 -39.10 -2.65 8.49
N TYR A 582 -39.37 -3.08 9.73
CA TYR A 582 -40.23 -2.40 10.69
C TYR A 582 -39.92 -2.90 12.13
N TYR A 583 -40.61 -2.38 13.15
CA TYR A 583 -40.31 -2.64 14.57
C TYR A 583 -40.87 -3.96 15.14
N GLY A 584 -41.60 -4.75 14.36
CA GLY A 584 -42.14 -6.03 14.80
C GLY A 584 -41.07 -7.11 14.99
N ILE A 585 -41.51 -8.27 15.48
CA ILE A 585 -40.64 -9.44 15.72
C ILE A 585 -40.13 -9.95 14.36
N ASN A 586 -41.03 -10.49 13.52
CA ASN A 586 -40.77 -11.12 12.21
C ASN A 586 -40.42 -10.13 11.07
N ASP A 587 -39.77 -9.01 11.41
CA ASP A 587 -39.41 -7.93 10.50
C ASP A 587 -37.90 -7.89 10.18
N ASN A 588 -37.13 -8.83 10.74
CA ASN A 588 -35.74 -9.09 10.37
C ASN A 588 -35.59 -9.49 8.90
N LEU A 589 -34.51 -9.06 8.27
CA LEU A 589 -34.16 -9.34 6.88
C LEU A 589 -32.87 -10.17 6.79
N ASN A 590 -32.80 -11.05 5.80
CA ASN A 590 -31.59 -11.75 5.34
C ASN A 590 -31.08 -11.22 3.98
N SER A 591 -31.84 -10.35 3.31
CA SER A 591 -31.58 -9.88 1.95
C SER A 591 -30.30 -9.07 1.83
N VAL A 592 -29.62 -9.21 0.68
CA VAL A 592 -28.31 -8.64 0.40
C VAL A 592 -28.34 -7.92 -0.95
N TYR A 593 -27.90 -6.67 -0.97
CA TYR A 593 -27.85 -5.84 -2.17
C TYR A 593 -26.46 -5.27 -2.39
N ARG A 594 -26.14 -5.00 -3.64
CA ARG A 594 -24.90 -4.32 -4.06
C ARG A 594 -25.23 -3.10 -4.90
N TYR A 595 -24.61 -1.97 -4.60
CA TYR A 595 -24.62 -0.76 -5.39
C TYR A 595 -23.29 -0.58 -6.11
N ASP A 596 -23.35 -0.38 -7.43
CA ASP A 596 -22.21 0.01 -8.25
C ASP A 596 -22.25 1.52 -8.52
N PRO A 597 -21.32 2.32 -7.98
CA PRO A 597 -21.31 3.77 -8.16
C PRO A 597 -20.88 4.21 -9.57
N LEU A 598 -20.26 3.35 -10.38
CA LEU A 598 -19.88 3.67 -11.76
C LEU A 598 -21.07 3.52 -12.72
N GLN A 599 -21.97 2.58 -12.44
CA GLN A 599 -23.20 2.34 -13.20
C GLN A 599 -24.44 3.03 -12.57
N ASN A 600 -24.33 3.50 -11.33
CA ASN A 600 -25.43 4.00 -10.51
C ASN A 600 -26.62 3.01 -10.42
N SER A 601 -26.30 1.72 -10.25
CA SER A 601 -27.24 0.60 -10.32
C SER A 601 -27.18 -0.27 -9.06
N TRP A 602 -28.26 -1.02 -8.81
CA TRP A 602 -28.37 -1.98 -7.71
C TRP A 602 -28.60 -3.41 -8.21
N ASP A 603 -27.84 -4.35 -7.67
CA ASP A 603 -28.06 -5.79 -7.83
C ASP A 603 -28.64 -6.40 -6.55
N SER A 604 -29.51 -7.40 -6.70
CA SER A 604 -29.85 -8.34 -5.63
C SER A 604 -28.88 -9.52 -5.65
N LEU A 605 -28.36 -9.91 -4.50
CA LEU A 605 -27.40 -11.01 -4.34
C LEU A 605 -28.02 -12.19 -3.59
N ALA A 606 -27.25 -13.26 -3.39
CA ALA A 606 -27.68 -14.36 -2.54
C ALA A 606 -27.89 -13.87 -1.10
N GLU A 607 -29.03 -14.24 -0.52
CA GLU A 607 -29.41 -13.88 0.84
C GLU A 607 -28.62 -14.67 1.88
N MET A 608 -28.50 -14.12 3.10
CA MET A 608 -27.94 -14.81 4.26
C MET A 608 -28.83 -16.00 4.68
N GLN A 609 -28.24 -17.01 5.32
CA GLN A 609 -28.92 -18.21 5.82
C GLN A 609 -29.73 -17.95 7.10
N ARG A 610 -29.39 -16.91 7.87
CA ARG A 610 -30.22 -16.35 8.95
C ARG A 610 -30.62 -14.89 8.64
N ASN A 611 -31.79 -14.47 9.14
CA ASN A 611 -32.16 -13.06 9.17
C ASN A 611 -31.35 -12.35 10.27
N ARG A 612 -30.90 -11.11 10.06
CA ARG A 612 -30.00 -10.42 11.00
C ARG A 612 -30.27 -8.91 11.06
N CYS A 613 -30.33 -8.36 12.27
CA CYS A 613 -30.17 -6.92 12.53
C CYS A 613 -29.24 -6.71 13.72
N SER A 614 -28.70 -5.50 13.89
CA SER A 614 -27.77 -5.17 15.00
C SER A 614 -26.56 -6.13 15.08
N PHE A 615 -26.07 -6.55 13.93
CA PHE A 615 -24.90 -7.44 13.75
C PHE A 615 -23.69 -6.60 13.33
N SER A 616 -22.54 -7.24 13.08
CA SER A 616 -21.43 -6.57 12.41
C SER A 616 -21.11 -7.21 11.07
N VAL A 617 -20.64 -6.40 10.11
CA VAL A 617 -20.10 -6.89 8.84
C VAL A 617 -18.68 -6.39 8.63
N VAL A 618 -17.79 -7.31 8.22
CA VAL A 618 -16.38 -7.01 7.92
C VAL A 618 -15.93 -7.66 6.61
N VAL A 619 -14.92 -7.06 5.98
CA VAL A 619 -14.28 -7.58 4.76
C VAL A 619 -12.89 -8.10 5.11
N LEU A 620 -12.64 -9.38 4.85
CA LEU A 620 -11.33 -10.03 5.04
C LEU A 620 -11.03 -10.93 3.84
N ASP A 621 -9.82 -10.86 3.30
CA ASP A 621 -9.35 -11.64 2.13
C ASP A 621 -10.30 -11.59 0.91
N GLY A 622 -10.95 -10.44 0.69
CA GLY A 622 -11.92 -10.26 -0.39
C GLY A 622 -13.23 -11.04 -0.21
N LYS A 623 -13.48 -11.59 0.98
CA LYS A 623 -14.74 -12.21 1.41
C LYS A 623 -15.41 -11.30 2.43
N ILE A 624 -16.71 -11.47 2.63
CA ILE A 624 -17.49 -10.65 3.57
C ILE A 624 -18.05 -11.55 4.67
N TYR A 625 -17.94 -11.13 5.92
CA TYR A 625 -18.35 -11.89 7.10
C TYR A 625 -19.44 -11.14 7.85
N ALA A 626 -20.59 -11.77 8.09
CA ALA A 626 -21.69 -11.28 8.91
C ALA A 626 -21.66 -11.99 10.27
N ILE A 627 -21.41 -11.22 11.33
CA ILE A 627 -21.04 -11.71 12.66
C ILE A 627 -22.19 -11.48 13.65
N GLY A 628 -22.71 -12.56 14.23
CA GLY A 628 -23.73 -12.52 15.28
C GLY A 628 -25.00 -11.73 14.92
N GLY A 629 -25.52 -10.96 15.87
CA GLY A 629 -26.69 -10.09 15.71
C GLY A 629 -27.93 -10.55 16.48
N HIS A 630 -29.08 -10.08 16.02
CA HIS A 630 -30.39 -10.41 16.56
C HIS A 630 -31.35 -10.82 15.44
N CYS A 631 -32.13 -11.88 15.68
CA CYS A 631 -33.13 -12.46 14.78
C CYS A 631 -34.41 -12.71 15.55
N ASP A 632 -35.45 -11.92 15.27
CA ASP A 632 -36.81 -12.05 15.79
C ASP A 632 -36.92 -11.92 17.31
N THR A 633 -36.57 -12.97 18.06
CA THR A 633 -36.44 -12.99 19.54
C THR A 633 -35.08 -13.53 20.03
N GLU A 634 -34.26 -14.08 19.14
CA GLU A 634 -32.97 -14.73 19.47
C GLU A 634 -31.80 -13.74 19.29
N TYR A 635 -30.82 -13.78 20.18
CA TYR A 635 -29.47 -13.28 19.89
C TYR A 635 -28.71 -14.37 19.12
N LEU A 636 -27.81 -13.98 18.22
CA LEU A 636 -27.07 -14.91 17.38
C LEU A 636 -25.58 -14.95 17.75
N GLU A 637 -25.08 -16.17 17.89
CA GLU A 637 -23.68 -16.58 17.94
C GLU A 637 -23.15 -16.94 16.54
N SER A 638 -24.02 -17.42 15.65
CA SER A 638 -23.62 -17.87 14.31
C SER A 638 -22.95 -16.77 13.47
N VAL A 639 -21.89 -17.14 12.74
CA VAL A 639 -21.18 -16.26 11.80
C VAL A 639 -21.28 -16.84 10.39
N GLU A 640 -21.56 -15.98 9.41
CA GLU A 640 -21.68 -16.36 7.99
C GLU A 640 -20.67 -15.63 7.12
N ARG A 641 -20.13 -16.32 6.12
CA ARG A 641 -19.13 -15.83 5.17
C ARG A 641 -19.64 -15.93 3.74
N TYR A 642 -19.78 -14.78 3.09
CA TYR A 642 -20.09 -14.63 1.68
C TYR A 642 -18.86 -14.82 0.79
N CYS A 643 -19.04 -15.52 -0.32
CA CYS A 643 -18.04 -15.69 -1.38
C CYS A 643 -18.48 -14.94 -2.66
N PRO A 644 -17.94 -13.73 -2.93
CA PRO A 644 -18.39 -12.92 -4.08
C PRO A 644 -18.21 -13.59 -5.45
N THR A 645 -17.21 -14.46 -5.61
CA THR A 645 -16.98 -15.22 -6.85
C THR A 645 -17.98 -16.36 -7.07
N GLY A 646 -18.65 -16.81 -6.01
CA GLY A 646 -19.63 -17.90 -6.05
C GLY A 646 -21.05 -17.48 -5.68
N ASN A 647 -21.31 -16.18 -5.47
CA ASN A 647 -22.57 -15.59 -4.99
C ASN A 647 -23.30 -16.47 -3.97
N SER A 648 -22.62 -16.80 -2.86
CA SER A 648 -23.13 -17.77 -1.88
C SER A 648 -22.57 -17.54 -0.48
N TRP A 649 -23.37 -17.88 0.53
CA TRP A 649 -23.03 -17.79 1.95
C TRP A 649 -22.72 -19.17 2.54
N SER A 650 -21.78 -19.22 3.48
CA SER A 650 -21.37 -20.41 4.22
C SER A 650 -21.15 -20.07 5.68
N PHE A 651 -21.63 -20.89 6.63
CA PHE A 651 -21.29 -20.70 8.04
C PHE A 651 -19.78 -20.89 8.27
N THR A 652 -19.24 -20.14 9.23
CA THR A 652 -17.88 -20.29 9.78
C THR A 652 -17.97 -20.66 11.26
N TRP A 653 -16.86 -20.64 12.01
CA TRP A 653 -16.90 -20.89 13.46
C TRP A 653 -17.84 -19.90 14.17
N PRO A 654 -18.70 -20.31 15.12
CA PRO A 654 -19.57 -19.38 15.84
C PRO A 654 -18.77 -18.46 16.78
N LEU A 655 -19.43 -17.43 17.31
CA LEU A 655 -18.97 -16.74 18.51
C LEU A 655 -19.15 -17.66 19.74
N ASP A 656 -18.35 -17.43 20.79
CA ASP A 656 -18.46 -18.19 22.05
C ASP A 656 -19.74 -17.84 22.84
N LEU A 657 -20.35 -16.68 22.55
CA LEU A 657 -21.61 -16.20 23.13
C LEU A 657 -22.49 -15.54 22.05
N PRO A 658 -23.83 -15.67 22.13
CA PRO A 658 -24.75 -14.90 21.28
C PRO A 658 -24.68 -13.41 21.59
N LEU A 659 -24.53 -12.56 20.56
CA LEU A 659 -24.11 -11.17 20.74
C LEU A 659 -24.71 -10.21 19.70
N ALA A 660 -25.36 -9.13 20.14
CA ALA A 660 -25.92 -8.09 19.28
C ALA A 660 -25.49 -6.68 19.72
N GLY A 661 -25.45 -5.73 18.78
CA GLY A 661 -25.02 -4.35 19.05
C GLY A 661 -23.52 -4.22 19.40
N HIS A 662 -22.73 -5.26 19.15
CA HIS A 662 -21.27 -5.22 19.11
C HIS A 662 -20.80 -4.53 17.83
N VAL A 663 -19.53 -4.11 17.77
CA VAL A 663 -18.90 -3.63 16.53
C VAL A 663 -17.69 -4.47 16.20
N ALA A 664 -17.57 -4.90 14.94
CA ALA A 664 -16.39 -5.57 14.40
C ALA A 664 -15.71 -4.76 13.29
N LYS A 665 -14.37 -4.79 13.25
CA LYS A 665 -13.54 -4.18 12.19
C LYS A 665 -12.34 -5.07 11.87
N VAL A 666 -11.68 -4.82 10.74
CA VAL A 666 -10.47 -5.55 10.32
C VAL A 666 -9.25 -4.64 10.36
N LEU A 667 -8.28 -5.02 11.18
CA LEU A 667 -7.02 -4.31 11.39
C LEU A 667 -5.87 -5.30 11.18
N GLN A 668 -4.83 -4.92 10.44
CA GLN A 668 -3.66 -5.76 10.11
C GLN A 668 -4.04 -7.20 9.62
N GLY A 669 -5.15 -7.33 8.87
CA GLY A 669 -5.64 -8.61 8.36
C GLY A 669 -6.35 -9.52 9.37
N GLN A 670 -6.73 -9.00 10.54
CA GLN A 670 -7.42 -9.75 11.60
C GLN A 670 -8.75 -9.08 11.96
N ILE A 671 -9.77 -9.87 12.30
CA ILE A 671 -11.09 -9.35 12.72
C ILE A 671 -11.05 -9.11 14.23
N PHE A 672 -11.28 -7.87 14.66
CA PHE A 672 -11.48 -7.50 16.05
C PHE A 672 -12.97 -7.24 16.29
N VAL A 673 -13.51 -7.73 17.41
CA VAL A 673 -14.90 -7.53 17.84
C VAL A 673 -14.92 -6.89 19.23
N SER A 674 -15.68 -5.81 19.42
CA SER A 674 -15.76 -5.07 20.68
C SER A 674 -17.19 -4.96 21.22
N GLY A 675 -17.31 -5.18 22.54
CA GLY A 675 -18.51 -4.93 23.33
C GLY A 675 -19.76 -5.66 22.85
N GLY A 676 -20.90 -4.97 22.93
CA GLY A 676 -22.22 -5.51 22.60
C GLY A 676 -23.02 -5.98 23.81
N LEU A 677 -24.18 -6.57 23.53
CA LEU A 677 -25.16 -7.07 24.48
C LEU A 677 -25.36 -8.57 24.29
N SER A 678 -25.20 -9.35 25.37
CA SER A 678 -25.36 -10.81 25.36
C SER A 678 -26.83 -11.25 25.45
N SER A 679 -27.07 -12.55 25.28
CA SER A 679 -28.39 -13.19 25.52
C SER A 679 -28.95 -12.93 26.93
N ASP A 680 -28.06 -12.72 27.90
CA ASP A 680 -28.40 -12.55 29.32
C ASP A 680 -28.60 -11.05 29.67
N TYR A 681 -28.73 -10.21 28.65
CA TYR A 681 -28.86 -8.74 28.73
C TYR A 681 -27.68 -8.03 29.40
N GLN A 682 -26.51 -8.68 29.45
CA GLN A 682 -25.29 -8.08 29.98
C GLN A 682 -24.55 -7.32 28.87
N TYR A 683 -24.23 -6.04 29.14
CA TYR A 683 -23.34 -5.24 28.32
C TYR A 683 -21.91 -5.71 28.54
N LEU A 684 -21.15 -5.90 27.45
CA LEU A 684 -19.78 -6.41 27.51
C LEU A 684 -18.73 -5.30 27.34
N ALA A 685 -17.62 -5.43 28.06
CA ALA A 685 -16.40 -4.63 27.89
C ALA A 685 -15.35 -5.31 27.01
N SER A 686 -15.59 -6.57 26.61
CA SER A 686 -14.60 -7.42 25.95
C SER A 686 -14.23 -6.94 24.55
N LEU A 687 -12.92 -6.92 24.28
CA LEU A 687 -12.34 -7.00 22.96
C LEU A 687 -11.90 -8.44 22.69
N PHE A 688 -12.11 -8.95 21.49
CA PHE A 688 -11.53 -10.22 21.07
C PHE A 688 -11.20 -10.24 19.58
N LEU A 689 -10.14 -10.98 19.23
CA LEU A 689 -9.88 -11.42 17.87
C LEU A 689 -10.85 -12.54 17.51
N TYR A 690 -11.50 -12.47 16.36
CA TYR A 690 -12.31 -13.56 15.81
C TYR A 690 -11.60 -14.20 14.62
N HIS A 691 -11.25 -15.47 14.75
CA HIS A 691 -10.61 -16.27 13.71
C HIS A 691 -11.66 -17.22 13.07
N PRO A 692 -12.06 -17.04 11.79
CA PRO A 692 -13.19 -17.77 11.20
C PRO A 692 -13.10 -19.30 11.19
N GLU A 693 -11.90 -19.86 11.38
CA GLU A 693 -11.63 -21.29 11.35
C GLU A 693 -11.44 -21.90 12.77
N THR A 694 -11.37 -21.08 13.83
CA THR A 694 -11.04 -21.54 15.20
C THR A 694 -11.78 -20.83 16.36
N GLY A 695 -12.50 -19.73 16.11
CA GLY A 695 -13.22 -18.98 17.16
C GLY A 695 -12.43 -17.80 17.72
N SER A 696 -12.75 -17.40 18.96
CA SER A 696 -12.26 -16.15 19.53
C SER A 696 -10.95 -16.30 20.32
N THR A 697 -10.19 -15.21 20.38
CA THR A 697 -9.07 -15.01 21.32
C THR A 697 -9.28 -13.66 22.01
N TYR A 698 -9.51 -13.67 23.32
CA TYR A 698 -9.80 -12.46 24.09
C TYR A 698 -8.55 -11.61 24.33
N LEU A 699 -8.76 -10.29 24.38
CA LEU A 699 -7.78 -9.22 24.55
C LEU A 699 -8.17 -8.33 25.75
N ALA A 700 -7.44 -7.25 26.00
CA ALA A 700 -7.77 -6.29 27.05
C ALA A 700 -9.19 -5.70 26.88
N ASN A 701 -9.92 -5.63 28.00
CA ASN A 701 -11.25 -5.04 28.06
C ASN A 701 -11.21 -3.51 28.02
N MET A 702 -12.24 -2.90 27.44
CA MET A 702 -12.52 -1.45 27.55
C MET A 702 -12.79 -1.07 29.02
N ALA A 703 -12.59 0.21 29.36
CA ALA A 703 -12.77 0.71 30.73
C ALA A 703 -14.23 0.70 31.22
N LYS A 704 -15.20 0.80 30.30
CA LYS A 704 -16.63 0.52 30.57
C LYS A 704 -17.20 -0.46 29.54
N PRO A 705 -18.13 -1.36 29.94
CA PRO A 705 -18.91 -2.14 28.99
C PRO A 705 -19.77 -1.22 28.11
N ARG A 706 -19.98 -1.59 26.85
CA ARG A 706 -20.76 -0.76 25.91
C ARG A 706 -21.36 -1.52 24.74
N ALA A 707 -22.49 -1.05 24.24
CA ALA A 707 -23.11 -1.51 23.00
C ALA A 707 -23.59 -0.34 22.13
N ARG A 708 -23.87 -0.61 20.85
CA ARG A 708 -24.33 0.36 19.84
C ARG A 708 -23.41 1.59 19.67
N HIS A 709 -22.14 1.43 20.02
CA HIS A 709 -21.06 2.39 19.82
C HIS A 709 -20.60 2.43 18.35
N CYS A 710 -19.72 3.37 18.03
CA CYS A 710 -18.87 3.31 16.85
C CYS A 710 -17.52 2.70 17.23
N MET A 711 -16.95 1.86 16.36
CA MET A 711 -15.54 1.48 16.38
C MET A 711 -14.99 1.60 14.97
N GLU A 712 -13.84 2.25 14.77
CA GLU A 712 -13.19 2.37 13.46
C GLU A 712 -11.68 2.13 13.54
N THR A 713 -11.10 1.71 12.42
CA THR A 713 -9.64 1.55 12.25
C THR A 713 -9.02 2.86 11.78
N LEU A 714 -8.07 3.40 12.53
CA LEU A 714 -7.35 4.62 12.18
C LEU A 714 -5.87 4.47 12.55
N GLY A 715 -5.00 4.55 11.54
CA GLY A 715 -3.61 4.12 11.67
C GLY A 715 -3.56 2.63 12.04
N GLU A 716 -2.73 2.29 13.02
CA GLU A 716 -2.59 0.92 13.54
C GLU A 716 -3.45 0.65 14.79
N CYS A 717 -4.42 1.51 15.09
CA CYS A 717 -5.25 1.45 16.30
C CYS A 717 -6.76 1.32 15.99
N LEU A 718 -7.51 0.86 16.98
CA LEU A 718 -8.99 0.88 16.97
C LEU A 718 -9.49 2.04 17.84
N TYR A 719 -10.28 2.93 17.26
CA TYR A 719 -10.90 4.04 17.98
C TYR A 719 -12.37 3.72 18.26
N VAL A 720 -12.78 3.80 19.52
CA VAL A 720 -14.13 3.55 20.02
C VAL A 720 -14.73 4.84 20.58
N ALA A 721 -15.98 5.13 20.20
CA ALA A 721 -16.71 6.31 20.66
C ALA A 721 -18.23 6.04 20.72
N GLY A 722 -18.92 6.69 21.68
CA GLY A 722 -20.37 6.61 21.80
C GLY A 722 -20.88 5.27 22.35
N GLY A 723 -22.15 4.97 22.03
CA GLY A 723 -22.88 3.81 22.54
C GLY A 723 -23.51 4.04 23.92
N ASN A 724 -24.05 2.97 24.50
CA ASN A 724 -24.70 2.96 25.81
C ASN A 724 -24.25 1.77 26.68
N THR A 725 -24.49 1.89 27.99
CA THR A 725 -24.20 0.87 29.01
C THR A 725 -25.38 0.73 29.98
N ALA A 726 -25.38 -0.33 30.78
CA ALA A 726 -26.10 -0.33 32.05
C ALA A 726 -25.23 0.25 33.18
N GLU A 727 -25.85 0.87 34.18
CA GLU A 727 -25.26 1.13 35.52
C GLU A 727 -25.73 0.07 36.53
N ASP A 728 -25.23 0.12 37.77
CA ASP A 728 -25.48 -0.89 38.83
C ASP A 728 -26.97 -1.10 39.18
N ASP A 729 -27.84 -0.13 38.92
CA ASP A 729 -29.29 -0.21 39.13
C ASP A 729 -30.08 -0.77 37.92
N MET A 730 -29.36 -1.19 36.87
CA MET A 730 -29.87 -1.61 35.56
C MET A 730 -30.53 -0.49 34.73
N SER A 731 -30.37 0.79 35.11
CA SER A 731 -30.68 1.90 34.20
C SER A 731 -29.72 1.89 33.00
N ILE A 732 -30.21 2.29 31.82
CA ILE A 732 -29.40 2.36 30.60
C ILE A 732 -29.03 3.81 30.36
N VAL A 733 -27.72 4.10 30.33
CA VAL A 733 -27.16 5.45 30.22
C VAL A 733 -26.25 5.60 29.00
N ASP A 734 -26.05 6.85 28.56
CA ASP A 734 -25.29 7.19 27.36
C ASP A 734 -23.78 7.34 27.64
N LEU A 735 -22.94 6.78 26.77
CA LEU A 735 -21.48 6.86 26.90
C LEU A 735 -20.87 7.93 25.99
N LEU A 736 -20.53 9.06 26.60
CA LEU A 736 -19.70 10.09 25.95
C LEU A 736 -18.21 9.70 25.89
N SER A 737 -17.77 8.74 26.71
CA SER A 737 -16.36 8.34 26.83
C SER A 737 -15.85 7.66 25.55
N CYS A 738 -14.66 8.05 25.13
CA CYS A 738 -14.00 7.56 23.93
C CYS A 738 -12.64 6.94 24.29
N GLU A 739 -12.33 5.81 23.68
CA GLU A 739 -11.16 4.97 24.02
C GLU A 739 -10.46 4.52 22.73
N VAL A 740 -9.14 4.46 22.74
CA VAL A 740 -8.32 3.92 21.64
C VAL A 740 -7.55 2.70 22.12
N TYR A 741 -7.62 1.61 21.36
CA TYR A 741 -6.89 0.37 21.61
C TYR A 741 -5.63 0.30 20.74
N ASN A 742 -4.50 0.00 21.37
CA ASN A 742 -3.23 -0.29 20.72
C ASN A 742 -2.97 -1.81 20.71
N PRO A 743 -2.99 -2.49 19.54
CA PRO A 743 -2.75 -3.94 19.45
C PRO A 743 -1.35 -4.41 19.86
N VAL A 744 -0.34 -3.53 19.79
CA VAL A 744 1.05 -3.87 20.16
C VAL A 744 1.22 -3.89 21.68
N ALA A 745 0.44 -3.08 22.40
CA ALA A 745 0.51 -2.95 23.85
C ALA A 745 -0.60 -3.70 24.60
N ASP A 746 -1.55 -4.34 23.89
CA ASP A 746 -2.80 -4.91 24.43
C ASP A 746 -3.45 -4.04 25.50
N SER A 747 -3.73 -2.77 25.16
CA SER A 747 -4.21 -1.78 26.11
C SER A 747 -5.11 -0.71 25.48
N TRP A 748 -6.04 -0.20 26.30
CA TRP A 748 -6.93 0.90 25.99
C TRP A 748 -6.45 2.19 26.66
N THR A 749 -6.49 3.30 25.92
CA THR A 749 -6.21 4.65 26.43
C THR A 749 -7.42 5.55 26.17
N ALA A 750 -7.82 6.37 27.14
CA ALA A 750 -8.91 7.33 26.95
C ALA A 750 -8.45 8.51 26.05
N PHE A 751 -9.33 8.98 25.18
CA PHE A 751 -9.16 10.22 24.43
C PHE A 751 -10.38 11.14 24.65
N PRO A 752 -10.34 12.43 24.24
CA PRO A 752 -11.41 13.39 24.56
C PRO A 752 -12.82 12.88 24.23
N SER A 753 -13.74 13.05 25.18
CA SER A 753 -15.13 12.61 25.07
C SER A 753 -15.93 13.36 23.99
N LEU A 754 -17.00 12.74 23.52
CA LEU A 754 -18.03 13.38 22.70
C LEU A 754 -18.79 14.46 23.49
N SER A 755 -19.32 15.46 22.78
CA SER A 755 -20.10 16.56 23.40
C SER A 755 -21.60 16.29 23.53
N VAL A 756 -22.12 15.25 22.86
CA VAL A 756 -23.52 14.79 22.91
C VAL A 756 -23.55 13.25 22.79
N PRO A 757 -24.62 12.57 23.25
CA PRO A 757 -24.83 11.15 23.02
C PRO A 757 -24.85 10.77 21.53
N HIS A 758 -24.37 9.55 21.22
CA HIS A 758 -24.29 9.01 19.86
C HIS A 758 -24.58 7.49 19.88
N VAL A 759 -25.80 7.10 20.27
CA VAL A 759 -26.25 5.69 20.23
C VAL A 759 -26.77 5.34 18.85
N GLY A 760 -26.32 4.21 18.29
CA GLY A 760 -26.76 3.76 16.95
C GLY A 760 -26.28 4.67 15.80
N ALA A 761 -25.25 5.48 16.06
CA ALA A 761 -24.63 6.37 15.08
C ALA A 761 -23.89 5.60 13.97
N GLY A 762 -23.63 6.29 12.85
CA GLY A 762 -22.70 5.83 11.82
C GLY A 762 -21.25 6.21 12.15
N GLY A 763 -20.34 5.23 12.09
CA GLY A 763 -18.90 5.45 12.15
C GLY A 763 -18.26 5.41 10.75
N ALA A 764 -17.21 6.21 10.53
CA ALA A 764 -16.36 6.13 9.34
C ALA A 764 -15.00 6.80 9.58
N VAL A 765 -13.96 6.40 8.84
CA VAL A 765 -12.67 7.11 8.78
C VAL A 765 -12.44 7.60 7.35
N LEU A 766 -12.22 8.90 7.19
CA LEU A 766 -11.87 9.55 5.92
C LEU A 766 -10.64 10.43 6.14
N GLU A 767 -9.64 10.31 5.26
CA GLU A 767 -8.46 11.20 5.22
C GLU A 767 -7.74 11.32 6.58
N GLY A 768 -7.56 10.18 7.27
CA GLY A 768 -6.88 10.11 8.56
C GLY A 768 -7.68 10.65 9.76
N LYS A 769 -9.00 10.84 9.61
CA LYS A 769 -9.85 11.47 10.65
C LYS A 769 -11.09 10.62 10.89
N PHE A 770 -11.43 10.41 12.16
CA PHE A 770 -12.54 9.56 12.58
C PHE A 770 -13.82 10.40 12.70
N TYR A 771 -14.88 9.98 12.00
CA TYR A 771 -16.18 10.64 12.01
C TYR A 771 -17.21 9.80 12.75
N VAL A 772 -18.02 10.46 13.57
CA VAL A 772 -19.22 9.92 14.22
C VAL A 772 -20.40 10.76 13.75
N LEU A 773 -21.41 10.11 13.14
CA LEU A 773 -22.49 10.77 12.43
C LEU A 773 -23.86 10.29 12.94
N GLY A 774 -24.66 11.20 13.47
CA GLY A 774 -26.04 10.90 13.87
C GLY A 774 -26.16 10.08 15.15
N GLY A 775 -27.26 9.34 15.29
CA GLY A 775 -27.67 8.62 16.49
C GLY A 775 -28.69 9.38 17.34
N TYR A 776 -28.87 8.89 18.56
CA TYR A 776 -29.77 9.47 19.56
C TYR A 776 -29.19 9.33 20.98
N SER A 777 -29.86 9.98 21.94
CA SER A 777 -29.68 9.84 23.38
C SER A 777 -30.59 8.73 23.93
N GLN A 778 -30.04 7.70 24.55
CA GLN A 778 -30.83 6.64 25.15
C GLN A 778 -31.58 7.10 26.41
N GLU A 779 -31.09 8.13 27.11
CA GLU A 779 -31.68 8.65 28.35
C GLU A 779 -32.94 9.51 28.12
N ASP A 780 -32.89 10.47 27.19
CA ASP A 780 -34.00 11.41 26.92
C ASP A 780 -34.66 11.26 25.54
N HIS A 781 -34.15 10.35 24.71
CA HIS A 781 -34.61 10.06 23.34
C HIS A 781 -34.46 11.23 22.36
N SER A 782 -33.64 12.24 22.67
CA SER A 782 -33.31 13.31 21.73
C SER A 782 -32.51 12.80 20.53
N GLU A 783 -32.88 13.27 19.33
CA GLU A 783 -32.18 12.97 18.08
C GLU A 783 -30.95 13.89 17.91
N THR A 784 -29.77 13.32 17.67
CA THR A 784 -28.61 14.10 17.23
C THR A 784 -28.43 13.97 15.72
N LYS A 785 -28.30 15.13 15.05
CA LYS A 785 -27.87 15.20 13.63
C LYS A 785 -26.45 15.73 13.50
N VAL A 786 -25.72 15.86 14.61
CA VAL A 786 -24.36 16.41 14.64
C VAL A 786 -23.39 15.46 13.94
N VAL A 787 -22.52 16.02 13.11
CA VAL A 787 -21.37 15.31 12.54
C VAL A 787 -20.13 15.72 13.33
N HIS A 788 -19.62 14.81 14.15
CA HIS A 788 -18.38 14.99 14.89
C HIS A 788 -17.20 14.38 14.13
N ARG A 789 -16.08 15.09 14.08
CA ARG A 789 -14.81 14.62 13.50
C ARG A 789 -13.66 14.72 14.49
N TYR A 790 -13.03 13.63 14.84
CA TYR A 790 -11.79 13.60 15.61
C TYR A 790 -10.57 13.69 14.68
N ASP A 791 -9.69 14.64 14.95
CA ASP A 791 -8.39 14.78 14.29
C ASP A 791 -7.29 14.32 15.26
N PRO A 792 -6.61 13.17 15.01
CA PRO A 792 -5.63 12.62 15.93
C PRO A 792 -4.39 13.52 16.08
N THR A 793 -4.05 14.28 15.03
CA THR A 793 -2.90 15.21 15.01
C THR A 793 -3.06 16.37 16.01
N THR A 794 -4.30 16.81 16.22
CA THR A 794 -4.61 17.91 17.15
C THR A 794 -5.27 17.44 18.45
N GLN A 795 -5.55 16.14 18.53
CA GLN A 795 -6.30 15.44 19.58
C GLN A 795 -7.63 16.13 19.94
N ARG A 796 -8.40 16.57 18.93
CA ARG A 796 -9.63 17.36 19.14
C ARG A 796 -10.79 16.87 18.29
N TRP A 797 -11.99 17.00 18.85
CA TRP A 797 -13.26 16.90 18.12
C TRP A 797 -13.61 18.24 17.45
N GLU A 798 -14.06 18.15 16.20
CA GLU A 798 -14.56 19.26 15.40
C GLU A 798 -16.03 19.03 15.04
N ASN A 799 -16.86 20.07 15.10
CA ASN A 799 -18.23 20.04 14.61
C ASN A 799 -18.23 20.34 13.10
N MET A 800 -18.64 19.36 12.30
CA MET A 800 -18.67 19.42 10.83
C MET A 800 -20.06 19.78 10.29
N GLY A 801 -20.91 20.39 11.11
CA GLY A 801 -22.30 20.73 10.79
C GLY A 801 -23.26 19.57 11.04
N MET A 802 -24.41 19.61 10.38
CA MET A 802 -25.48 18.62 10.53
C MET A 802 -25.55 17.68 9.32
N MET A 803 -26.00 16.46 9.54
CA MET A 803 -26.33 15.48 8.50
C MET A 803 -27.77 15.69 7.96
N PRO A 804 -28.06 15.26 6.71
CA PRO A 804 -29.40 15.26 6.14
C PRO A 804 -30.18 14.01 6.54
N GLY A 805 -31.50 14.04 6.34
CA GLY A 805 -32.33 12.84 6.39
C GLY A 805 -32.43 12.22 7.80
N PRO A 806 -32.50 10.87 7.89
CA PRO A 806 -32.54 10.13 9.14
C PRO A 806 -31.20 10.17 9.89
N ASN A 807 -31.22 9.78 11.16
CA ASN A 807 -30.03 9.75 12.00
C ASN A 807 -29.95 8.53 12.93
N ASN A 808 -31.05 7.83 13.21
CA ASN A 808 -31.04 6.68 14.13
C ASN A 808 -30.73 5.38 13.37
N ASP A 809 -29.95 4.49 14.00
CA ASP A 809 -29.58 3.17 13.48
C ASP A 809 -29.11 3.21 12.00
N ILE A 810 -28.40 4.29 11.67
CA ILE A 810 -27.89 4.60 10.33
C ILE A 810 -26.51 3.96 10.12
N ARG A 811 -26.13 3.74 8.86
CA ARG A 811 -24.78 3.31 8.52
C ARG A 811 -24.05 4.35 7.70
N ALA A 812 -22.76 4.48 8.00
CA ALA A 812 -21.83 5.32 7.26
C ALA A 812 -20.73 4.43 6.63
N SER A 813 -20.16 4.91 5.53
CA SER A 813 -19.05 4.27 4.82
C SER A 813 -18.29 5.31 4.01
N VAL A 814 -17.12 4.95 3.47
CA VAL A 814 -16.38 5.78 2.51
C VAL A 814 -16.43 5.12 1.13
N LEU A 815 -16.81 5.90 0.11
CA LEU A 815 -16.96 5.42 -1.25
C LEU A 815 -16.38 6.42 -2.27
N ARG A 816 -15.60 5.92 -3.23
CA ARG A 816 -15.06 6.72 -4.33
C ARG A 816 -16.12 6.89 -5.43
N LEU A 817 -16.88 7.98 -5.35
CA LEU A 817 -17.93 8.31 -6.33
C LEU A 817 -17.33 8.93 -7.61
N PRO A 818 -17.76 8.52 -8.81
CA PRO A 818 -17.28 9.11 -10.07
C PRO A 818 -17.74 10.57 -10.23
N PRO A 819 -17.02 11.39 -11.03
CA PRO A 819 -17.32 12.82 -11.16
C PRO A 819 -18.76 13.15 -11.58
N HIS A 820 -19.40 12.28 -12.39
CA HIS A 820 -20.76 12.50 -12.89
C HIS A 820 -21.86 12.42 -11.81
N LEU A 821 -21.55 11.91 -10.60
CA LEU A 821 -22.46 11.95 -9.44
C LEU A 821 -22.17 13.13 -8.50
N ARG A 822 -21.07 13.85 -8.71
CA ARG A 822 -20.54 14.89 -7.79
C ARG A 822 -20.68 16.33 -8.29
N LEU A 823 -20.76 16.51 -9.61
CA LEU A 823 -21.00 17.79 -10.27
C LEU A 823 -22.46 18.23 -10.12
#